data_AF-A0A3D6AL35-F1
#
_entry.id   AF-A0A3D6AL35-F1
#
_cell.length_a   1.000
_cell.length_b   1.000
_cell.length_c   1.000
_cell.angle_alpha   90.00
_cell.angle_beta   90.00
_cell.angle_gamma   90.00
#
_symmetry.space_group_name_H-M   'P 1'
#
loop_
_entity.id
_entity.type
_entity.pdbx_description
1 polymer ?
#
loop_
_entity_poly.entity_id
_entity_poly.type
_entity_poly.pdbx_seq_one_letter_code
_entity_poly.pdbx_strand_id
1 'polypeptide(L)'
;MGVTLGRKRTQSLSALTLAIILAACGGGGGTAASGAGGSGNAGNSAAAASSFSLNGVAAVGAPLIGATVTSKCASGANQMATTSATGAWSLTLSGSLPCAIQVANGTVNGAANARMLHSYAAASGLVNVTPLTDMGIALSSGKSSQNWFGSFAPAEVPDTAAAATRILAALGAANFTVPTGSFNPFSAVFSAQSGDAYDDLLEELNTALALAGQSYASLIAALAGTGAGAVAVPSSPLLRTTSFGPIEGVQDASSGAYAWLGIPYARPPVGNLRWTAPTDPVTWSSMRQTKQFGNACAQLGGLLGPQPAGKAWGLSMKDNWNVADGNEDCLTLNVWRPKTAETGLPVLVFIYGGSNIRGWSGTPDYNGARFAQEQKAVVVTMNYRTGYLGWINHVSLKTGDPKTDSGNFGTLDLIHSLKFVKNNIAAFGGDPNNVTIAGQSAGAVGVWSLMVSPAASNLFHKAAPMSGWHSGSTLAASQAASLTLLQKMLIRDGLATDAITATTYINSKTNAEIKAYLLGKSAAYISEMALPENGSVTGVAANIYDGTVLPPDAATAFTGSYLNNVPVLAGVTNEEGKWYLSPAATYVAGLNFPVLWTYKSNFDPDNPGVAPVALTDLIQSAYLPASAAFTLPCSNTGGYNGYAQYCGTLPTSLFWSLQTTTLNRMQPLQPKTYAYNFMWNQQPAPWNTFIGAAHVQDVAFMFGNFGTGIFSQGYSNANKPGREALSLMMRKSLHAFMMTGDPNNASLGTTWQAWSPVADQPKRLELNATATAASAAMSVNNNPTPMP
;
A
#
# COMPACT_ATOMS: atom_id res chain seq x y z
N MET A 1 47.91 -16.10 -5.87
CA MET A 1 47.24 -16.08 -7.18
C MET A 1 45.87 -16.71 -7.01
N GLY A 2 44.81 -16.02 -7.40
CA GLY A 2 43.42 -16.51 -7.32
C GLY A 2 42.44 -15.38 -7.00
N VAL A 3 42.18 -14.53 -8.00
CA VAL A 3 41.29 -13.36 -7.90
C VAL A 3 39.82 -13.76 -7.95
N THR A 4 39.04 -13.09 -7.12
CA THR A 4 37.62 -13.21 -6.84
C THR A 4 36.73 -12.95 -8.07
N LEU A 5 35.90 -13.93 -8.45
CA LEU A 5 34.77 -13.73 -9.38
C LEU A 5 33.59 -13.11 -8.62
N GLY A 6 33.38 -11.80 -8.81
CA GLY A 6 32.22 -11.08 -8.30
C GLY A 6 30.93 -11.50 -9.02
N ARG A 7 29.86 -11.66 -8.23
CA ARG A 7 28.48 -11.91 -8.68
C ARG A 7 28.06 -10.87 -9.74
N LYS A 8 28.04 -11.26 -11.01
CA LYS A 8 27.43 -10.45 -12.08
C LYS A 8 25.90 -10.45 -11.91
N ARG A 9 25.35 -9.24 -11.89
CA ARG A 9 23.93 -8.90 -11.68
C ARG A 9 23.07 -9.51 -12.81
N THR A 10 22.04 -10.26 -12.47
CA THR A 10 20.96 -10.61 -13.41
C THR A 10 20.05 -9.40 -13.57
N GLN A 11 20.28 -8.61 -14.62
CA GLN A 11 19.44 -7.47 -14.99
C GLN A 11 18.33 -7.92 -15.97
N SER A 12 17.11 -7.42 -15.82
CA SER A 12 16.05 -7.63 -16.81
C SER A 12 16.18 -6.58 -17.93
N LEU A 13 16.40 -7.01 -19.17
CA LEU A 13 16.46 -6.11 -20.34
C LEU A 13 15.12 -5.41 -20.63
N SER A 14 14.00 -5.90 -20.08
CA SER A 14 12.72 -5.17 -20.11
C SER A 14 12.86 -3.81 -19.42
N ALA A 15 13.67 -3.73 -18.35
CA ALA A 15 13.97 -2.49 -17.67
C ALA A 15 14.96 -1.61 -18.45
N LEU A 16 15.88 -2.19 -19.22
CA LEU A 16 16.81 -1.45 -20.10
C LEU A 16 16.07 -0.80 -21.27
N THR A 17 15.27 -1.58 -22.00
CA THR A 17 14.45 -1.07 -23.11
C THR A 17 13.47 -0.01 -22.61
N LEU A 18 12.84 -0.24 -21.45
CA LEU A 18 11.94 0.72 -20.82
C LEU A 18 12.68 1.98 -20.31
N ALA A 19 13.87 1.86 -19.73
CA ALA A 19 14.68 2.99 -19.25
C ALA A 19 15.19 3.86 -20.41
N ILE A 20 15.62 3.25 -21.52
CA ILE A 20 16.03 3.97 -22.73
C ILE A 20 14.83 4.66 -23.39
N ILE A 21 13.66 4.00 -23.43
CA ILE A 21 12.41 4.62 -23.89
C ILE A 21 11.95 5.76 -22.95
N LEU A 22 12.08 5.61 -21.64
CA LEU A 22 11.70 6.63 -20.66
C LEU A 22 12.62 7.85 -20.71
N ALA A 23 13.93 7.66 -20.83
CA ALA A 23 14.90 8.75 -21.03
C ALA A 23 14.77 9.40 -22.41
N ALA A 24 14.28 8.66 -23.41
CA ALA A 24 13.85 9.25 -24.66
C ALA A 24 12.66 10.21 -24.45
N CYS A 25 11.69 9.85 -23.61
CA CYS A 25 10.49 10.67 -23.44
C CYS A 25 10.63 11.81 -22.40
N GLY A 26 11.72 11.88 -21.63
CA GLY A 26 11.90 12.82 -20.52
C GLY A 26 12.87 13.97 -20.81
N GLY A 27 12.33 15.16 -21.15
CA GLY A 27 13.10 16.40 -21.11
C GLY A 27 12.52 17.55 -21.95
N GLY A 28 11.84 18.50 -21.30
CA GLY A 28 11.51 19.80 -21.87
C GLY A 28 11.82 20.90 -20.84
N GLY A 29 12.75 21.79 -21.18
CA GLY A 29 13.14 22.92 -20.33
C GLY A 29 14.45 23.58 -20.76
N GLY A 30 14.46 24.22 -21.93
CA GLY A 30 15.59 25.03 -22.41
C GLY A 30 15.11 26.12 -23.36
N THR A 31 15.26 27.37 -22.94
CA THR A 31 14.78 28.60 -23.56
C THR A 31 15.32 28.83 -24.97
N ALA A 32 14.43 29.16 -25.91
CA ALA A 32 14.79 29.77 -27.18
C ALA A 32 15.36 31.18 -26.94
N ALA A 33 16.65 31.38 -27.21
CA ALA A 33 17.25 32.70 -27.30
C ALA A 33 17.25 33.16 -28.75
N SER A 34 16.43 34.19 -29.00
CA SER A 34 16.45 35.00 -30.22
C SER A 34 17.74 35.81 -30.31
N GLY A 35 18.43 35.73 -31.45
CA GLY A 35 19.52 36.63 -31.82
C GLY A 35 19.44 36.93 -33.31
N ALA A 36 19.08 38.18 -33.64
CA ALA A 36 18.99 38.70 -34.99
C ALA A 36 20.38 39.11 -35.54
N GLY A 37 20.55 39.07 -36.86
CA GLY A 37 21.51 39.93 -37.57
C GLY A 37 22.13 39.33 -38.83
N GLY A 38 21.88 39.95 -39.99
CA GLY A 38 22.86 39.99 -41.09
C GLY A 38 22.38 39.48 -42.45
N SER A 39 21.71 40.34 -43.21
CA SER A 39 21.59 40.22 -44.67
C SER A 39 22.94 40.46 -45.36
N GLY A 40 23.32 39.61 -46.31
CA GLY A 40 24.48 39.82 -47.19
C GLY A 40 24.31 39.08 -48.52
N ASN A 41 24.25 39.84 -49.61
CA ASN A 41 23.97 39.40 -50.96
C ASN A 41 25.21 38.78 -51.65
N ALA A 42 24.95 38.06 -52.76
CA ALA A 42 25.83 37.19 -53.53
C ALA A 42 27.22 37.76 -53.95
N GLY A 43 28.21 36.86 -54.00
CA GLY A 43 29.49 37.03 -54.66
C GLY A 43 30.02 35.68 -55.15
N ASN A 44 30.04 35.49 -56.46
CA ASN A 44 30.44 34.27 -57.16
C ASN A 44 31.98 34.22 -57.26
N SER A 45 32.62 33.21 -56.66
CA SER A 45 34.03 32.88 -56.90
C SER A 45 34.23 31.38 -56.80
N ALA A 46 34.70 30.77 -57.90
CA ALA A 46 34.97 29.35 -58.03
C ALA A 46 35.96 28.88 -56.94
N ALA A 47 35.45 28.14 -55.95
CA ALA A 47 36.27 27.52 -54.93
C ALA A 47 36.67 26.11 -55.39
N ALA A 48 37.97 25.83 -55.32
CA ALA A 48 38.55 24.50 -55.53
C ALA A 48 37.79 23.43 -54.74
N ALA A 49 37.63 22.24 -55.31
CA ALA A 49 37.02 21.10 -54.63
C ALA A 49 37.80 20.79 -53.33
N SER A 50 37.31 21.28 -52.19
CA SER A 50 37.91 21.02 -50.90
C SER A 50 37.76 19.53 -50.59
N SER A 51 38.86 18.79 -50.62
CA SER A 51 38.90 17.43 -50.10
C SER A 51 38.94 17.47 -48.58
N PHE A 52 38.24 16.55 -47.94
CA PHE A 52 38.25 16.38 -46.49
C PHE A 52 38.36 14.90 -46.13
N SER A 53 38.87 14.61 -44.93
CA SER A 53 39.04 13.24 -44.46
C SER A 53 38.04 12.91 -43.36
N LEU A 54 37.48 11.71 -43.43
CA LEU A 54 36.72 11.08 -42.36
C LEU A 54 37.49 9.85 -41.91
N ASN A 55 37.74 9.74 -40.61
CA ASN A 55 38.47 8.61 -40.04
C ASN A 55 37.72 8.12 -38.82
N GLY A 56 37.88 6.86 -38.44
CA GLY A 56 37.24 6.36 -37.23
C GLY A 56 37.52 4.90 -36.96
N VAL A 57 36.84 4.37 -35.94
CA VAL A 57 36.91 2.96 -35.57
C VAL A 57 35.51 2.35 -35.68
N ALA A 58 35.43 1.17 -36.29
CA ALA A 58 34.23 0.36 -36.32
C ALA A 58 34.38 -0.82 -35.33
N ALA A 59 33.46 -0.94 -34.37
CA ALA A 59 33.56 -1.96 -33.33
C ALA A 59 32.20 -2.31 -32.69
N VAL A 60 32.15 -3.51 -32.11
CA VAL A 60 31.02 -4.02 -31.31
C VAL A 60 31.50 -4.55 -29.95
N GLY A 61 32.39 -3.83 -29.26
CA GLY A 61 33.13 -4.36 -28.09
C GLY A 61 34.32 -5.25 -28.50
N ALA A 62 34.66 -5.23 -29.79
CA ALA A 62 35.86 -5.78 -30.40
C ALA A 62 35.96 -5.20 -31.81
N PRO A 63 37.17 -5.12 -32.41
CA PRO A 63 37.35 -4.55 -33.74
C PRO A 63 36.54 -5.29 -34.81
N LEU A 64 35.85 -4.54 -35.67
CA LEU A 64 35.32 -5.09 -36.92
C LEU A 64 36.46 -5.12 -37.94
N ILE A 65 36.95 -6.31 -38.27
CA ILE A 65 38.12 -6.50 -39.15
C ILE A 65 37.64 -6.85 -40.57
N GLY A 66 38.20 -6.17 -41.58
CA GLY A 66 37.87 -6.44 -42.98
C GLY A 66 36.43 -6.08 -43.38
N ALA A 67 35.72 -5.33 -42.54
CA ALA A 67 34.41 -4.77 -42.83
C ALA A 67 34.49 -3.65 -43.89
N THR A 68 33.49 -3.59 -44.76
CA THR A 68 33.34 -2.57 -45.79
C THR A 68 32.71 -1.32 -45.19
N VAL A 69 33.37 -0.18 -45.34
CA VAL A 69 32.87 1.14 -44.96
C VAL A 69 32.37 1.86 -46.21
N THR A 70 31.14 2.33 -46.21
CA THR A 70 30.52 3.08 -47.31
C THR A 70 30.06 4.45 -46.83
N SER A 71 30.39 5.50 -47.58
CA SER A 71 29.92 6.86 -47.33
C SER A 71 28.85 7.28 -48.34
N LYS A 72 27.86 8.05 -47.86
CA LYS A 72 26.86 8.76 -48.67
C LYS A 72 26.83 10.22 -48.25
N CYS A 73 27.44 11.09 -49.04
CA CYS A 73 27.54 12.52 -48.72
C CYS A 73 26.47 13.37 -49.40
N ALA A 74 26.15 14.51 -48.79
CA ALA A 74 25.23 15.51 -49.35
C ALA A 74 25.66 16.00 -50.75
N SER A 75 26.96 16.00 -51.04
CA SER A 75 27.52 16.32 -52.36
C SER A 75 27.31 15.23 -53.44
N GLY A 76 26.74 14.07 -53.07
CA GLY A 76 26.65 12.90 -53.95
C GLY A 76 27.95 12.09 -54.06
N ALA A 77 29.02 12.49 -53.36
CA ALA A 77 30.25 11.72 -53.29
C ALA A 77 30.07 10.48 -52.41
N ASN A 78 30.28 9.31 -53.03
CA ASN A 78 30.27 8.01 -52.35
C ASN A 78 31.66 7.38 -52.51
N GLN A 79 32.26 6.97 -51.40
CA GLN A 79 33.53 6.22 -51.41
C GLN A 79 33.43 5.01 -50.48
N MET A 80 34.29 4.03 -50.75
CA MET A 80 34.42 2.82 -49.94
C MET A 80 35.82 2.69 -49.36
N ALA A 81 35.90 2.15 -48.14
CA ALA A 81 37.13 1.75 -47.49
C ALA A 81 36.94 0.39 -46.81
N THR A 82 38.04 -0.18 -46.33
CA THR A 82 38.03 -1.40 -45.54
C THR A 82 38.64 -1.12 -44.17
N THR A 83 38.05 -1.69 -43.14
CA THR A 83 38.57 -1.62 -41.78
C THR A 83 39.84 -2.46 -41.62
N SER A 84 40.80 -1.93 -40.87
CA SER A 84 42.06 -2.60 -40.52
C SER A 84 41.89 -3.64 -39.41
N ALA A 85 42.99 -4.28 -38.99
CA ALA A 85 43.00 -5.23 -37.87
C ALA A 85 42.58 -4.62 -36.51
N THR A 86 42.64 -3.29 -36.38
CA THR A 86 42.18 -2.57 -35.17
C THR A 86 40.79 -1.97 -35.36
N GLY A 87 40.09 -2.27 -36.46
CA GLY A 87 38.80 -1.69 -36.80
C GLY A 87 38.88 -0.24 -37.31
N ALA A 88 40.09 0.33 -37.38
CA ALA A 88 40.31 1.67 -37.89
C ALA A 88 40.07 1.74 -39.40
N TRP A 89 39.48 2.84 -39.85
CA TRP A 89 39.19 3.14 -41.25
C TRP A 89 39.41 4.63 -41.55
N SER A 90 39.65 4.95 -42.83
CA SER A 90 39.78 6.32 -43.31
C SER A 90 39.24 6.44 -44.73
N LEU A 91 38.57 7.56 -45.00
CA LEU A 91 38.05 7.97 -46.30
C LEU A 91 38.53 9.38 -46.61
N THR A 92 39.01 9.60 -47.83
CA THR A 92 39.26 10.95 -48.36
C THR A 92 38.18 11.25 -49.39
N LEU A 93 37.38 12.27 -49.12
CA LEU A 93 36.17 12.60 -49.87
C LEU A 93 36.31 13.96 -50.54
N SER A 94 35.70 14.13 -51.70
CA SER A 94 35.55 15.44 -52.36
C SER A 94 34.12 15.93 -52.22
N GLY A 95 33.92 17.22 -51.95
CA GLY A 95 32.60 17.84 -51.84
C GLY A 95 32.30 18.38 -50.44
N SER A 96 31.03 18.34 -50.02
CA SER A 96 30.53 18.94 -48.79
C SER A 96 29.87 17.93 -47.86
N LEU A 97 30.06 18.15 -46.57
CA LEU A 97 29.33 17.50 -45.48
C LEU A 97 27.86 17.96 -45.45
N PRO A 98 26.95 17.22 -44.80
CA PRO A 98 27.20 16.01 -44.01
C PRO A 98 27.29 14.71 -44.83
N CYS A 99 27.82 13.66 -44.21
CA CYS A 99 27.86 12.31 -44.76
C CYS A 99 27.26 11.28 -43.81
N ALA A 100 26.45 10.37 -44.33
CA ALA A 100 26.07 9.16 -43.64
C ALA A 100 27.11 8.07 -43.91
N ILE A 101 27.45 7.30 -42.88
CA ILE A 101 28.44 6.22 -42.94
C ILE A 101 27.74 4.91 -42.61
N GLN A 102 28.01 3.87 -43.39
CA GLN A 102 27.59 2.49 -43.11
C GLN A 102 28.81 1.59 -43.06
N VAL A 103 28.85 0.69 -42.07
CA VAL A 103 29.82 -0.40 -42.01
C VAL A 103 29.07 -1.73 -42.03
N ALA A 104 29.47 -2.59 -42.96
CA ALA A 104 28.85 -3.90 -43.17
C ALA A 104 29.91 -4.95 -43.47
N ASN A 105 29.55 -6.22 -43.26
CA ASN A 105 30.44 -7.38 -43.45
C ASN A 105 31.65 -7.35 -42.50
N GLY A 106 32.62 -8.24 -42.70
CA GLY A 106 33.81 -8.37 -41.86
C GLY A 106 33.66 -9.39 -40.74
N THR A 107 34.68 -9.47 -39.89
CA THR A 107 34.74 -10.43 -38.78
C THR A 107 35.01 -9.76 -37.44
N VAL A 108 34.49 -10.37 -36.38
CA VAL A 108 34.76 -10.02 -34.98
C VAL A 108 35.25 -11.28 -34.31
N ASN A 109 36.46 -11.24 -33.74
CA ASN A 109 37.09 -12.42 -33.12
C ASN A 109 37.09 -13.67 -34.02
N GLY A 110 37.26 -13.48 -35.33
CA GLY A 110 37.29 -14.56 -36.34
C GLY A 110 35.91 -15.06 -36.80
N ALA A 111 34.80 -14.59 -36.22
CA ALA A 111 33.45 -14.93 -36.66
C ALA A 111 32.85 -13.85 -37.57
N ALA A 112 32.06 -14.24 -38.57
CA ALA A 112 31.39 -13.29 -39.46
C ALA A 112 30.42 -12.39 -38.68
N ASN A 113 30.51 -11.07 -38.88
CA ASN A 113 29.57 -10.13 -38.29
C ASN A 113 28.34 -9.96 -39.19
N ALA A 114 27.16 -10.29 -38.65
CA ALA A 114 25.88 -10.12 -39.35
C ALA A 114 25.26 -8.72 -39.17
N ARG A 115 25.83 -7.83 -38.34
CA ARG A 115 25.27 -6.51 -38.03
C ARG A 115 25.74 -5.46 -39.04
N MET A 116 24.80 -4.71 -39.61
CA MET A 116 25.10 -3.44 -40.27
C MET A 116 25.05 -2.32 -39.23
N LEU A 117 26.06 -1.46 -39.21
CA LEU A 117 26.15 -0.33 -38.29
C LEU A 117 26.24 0.97 -39.06
N HIS A 118 25.68 2.04 -38.49
CA HIS A 118 25.66 3.35 -39.12
C HIS A 118 26.21 4.44 -38.21
N SER A 119 26.69 5.51 -38.83
CA SER A 119 27.12 6.73 -38.17
C SER A 119 26.88 7.96 -39.06
N TYR A 120 27.16 9.13 -38.50
CA TYR A 120 26.88 10.41 -39.13
C TYR A 120 28.06 11.37 -38.92
N ALA A 121 28.49 12.01 -40.01
CA ALA A 121 29.57 12.99 -40.03
C ALA A 121 29.01 14.38 -40.35
N ALA A 122 29.03 15.28 -39.36
CA ALA A 122 28.70 16.71 -39.54
C ALA A 122 29.92 17.58 -39.88
N ALA A 123 31.12 17.13 -39.51
CA ALA A 123 32.39 17.81 -39.65
C ALA A 123 33.45 16.83 -40.19
N SER A 124 34.55 17.35 -40.74
CA SER A 124 35.72 16.52 -41.07
C SER A 124 36.39 16.04 -39.78
N GLY A 125 37.00 14.86 -39.81
CA GLY A 125 37.69 14.30 -38.65
C GLY A 125 37.11 12.96 -38.21
N LEU A 126 36.94 12.80 -36.89
CA LEU A 126 36.65 11.51 -36.26
C LEU A 126 35.16 11.15 -36.32
N VAL A 127 34.85 9.94 -36.78
CA VAL A 127 33.50 9.39 -36.91
C VAL A 127 33.53 7.91 -36.52
N ASN A 128 33.14 7.57 -35.30
CA ASN A 128 33.07 6.16 -34.89
C ASN A 128 31.83 5.49 -35.45
N VAL A 129 31.89 4.17 -35.68
CA VAL A 129 30.75 3.37 -36.14
C VAL A 129 30.55 2.20 -35.17
N THR A 130 29.60 2.36 -34.25
CA THR A 130 29.38 1.42 -33.12
C THR A 130 27.90 1.21 -32.87
N PRO A 131 27.52 0.23 -32.03
CA PRO A 131 26.14 0.09 -31.56
C PRO A 131 25.50 1.38 -31.01
N LEU A 132 26.27 2.22 -30.31
CA LEU A 132 25.75 3.46 -29.74
C LEU A 132 25.47 4.54 -30.81
N THR A 133 26.24 4.60 -31.89
CA THR A 133 26.00 5.57 -32.97
C THR A 133 24.73 5.23 -33.75
N ASP A 134 24.49 3.94 -33.95
CA ASP A 134 23.27 3.41 -34.57
C ASP A 134 22.01 3.72 -33.74
N MET A 135 22.08 3.47 -32.42
CA MET A 135 21.01 3.82 -31.49
C MET A 135 20.75 5.33 -31.51
N GLY A 136 21.81 6.14 -31.57
CA GLY A 136 21.72 7.59 -31.68
C GLY A 136 21.03 8.04 -32.95
N ILE A 137 21.34 7.43 -34.10
CA ILE A 137 20.67 7.68 -35.38
C ILE A 137 19.20 7.26 -35.30
N ALA A 138 18.90 6.08 -34.75
CA ALA A 138 17.52 5.60 -34.69
C ALA A 138 16.63 6.50 -33.81
N LEU A 139 17.17 6.92 -32.66
CA LEU A 139 16.48 7.80 -31.72
C LEU A 139 16.28 9.22 -32.28
N SER A 140 17.27 9.76 -32.98
CA SER A 140 17.20 11.13 -33.53
C SER A 140 16.36 11.21 -34.81
N SER A 141 16.46 10.22 -35.69
CA SER A 141 15.75 10.21 -36.97
C SER A 141 14.33 9.66 -36.89
N GLY A 142 13.98 8.89 -35.85
CA GLY A 142 12.71 8.18 -35.79
C GLY A 142 12.55 7.13 -36.90
N LYS A 143 13.66 6.64 -37.45
CA LYS A 143 13.73 5.57 -38.46
C LYS A 143 14.73 4.52 -37.97
N SER A 144 14.65 3.28 -38.45
CA SER A 144 15.79 2.36 -38.26
C SER A 144 17.02 2.96 -38.94
N SER A 145 18.22 2.77 -38.37
CA SER A 145 19.45 3.35 -38.91
C SER A 145 19.71 2.96 -40.36
N GLN A 146 19.35 1.73 -40.74
CA GLN A 146 19.38 1.26 -42.13
C GLN A 146 18.40 2.00 -43.05
N ASN A 147 17.15 2.21 -42.62
CA ASN A 147 16.17 2.95 -43.42
C ASN A 147 16.55 4.43 -43.53
N TRP A 148 17.09 5.02 -42.46
CA TRP A 148 17.64 6.37 -42.48
C TRP A 148 18.81 6.47 -43.46
N PHE A 149 19.78 5.56 -43.43
CA PHE A 149 20.91 5.57 -44.37
C PHE A 149 20.45 5.45 -45.83
N GLY A 150 19.50 4.54 -46.10
CA GLY A 150 18.91 4.37 -47.43
C GLY A 150 18.20 5.64 -47.93
N SER A 151 17.45 6.30 -47.05
CA SER A 151 16.72 7.56 -47.35
C SER A 151 17.54 8.84 -47.13
N PHE A 152 18.81 8.74 -46.74
CA PHE A 152 19.64 9.88 -46.35
C PHE A 152 19.66 10.96 -47.44
N ALA A 153 19.25 12.18 -47.04
CA ALA A 153 19.23 13.39 -47.84
C ALA A 153 19.79 14.55 -47.00
N PRO A 154 20.32 15.62 -47.62
CA PRO A 154 20.94 16.74 -46.89
C PRO A 154 20.03 17.43 -45.85
N ALA A 155 18.70 17.33 -46.02
CA ALA A 155 17.71 17.89 -45.11
C ALA A 155 17.39 16.99 -43.89
N GLU A 156 17.86 15.73 -43.86
CA GLU A 156 17.60 14.77 -42.77
C GLU A 156 18.81 14.65 -41.83
N VAL A 157 19.17 15.75 -41.16
CA VAL A 157 20.29 15.81 -40.21
C VAL A 157 19.85 15.32 -38.82
N PRO A 158 20.40 14.20 -38.30
CA PRO A 158 20.10 13.74 -36.94
C PRO A 158 20.78 14.63 -35.89
N ASP A 159 20.04 14.99 -34.82
CA ASP A 159 20.64 15.58 -33.61
C ASP A 159 21.32 14.48 -32.78
N THR A 160 22.54 14.13 -33.18
CA THR A 160 23.32 13.06 -32.58
C THR A 160 23.83 13.40 -31.18
N ALA A 161 23.97 14.69 -30.84
CA ALA A 161 24.45 15.14 -29.52
C ALA A 161 23.36 14.96 -28.44
N ALA A 162 22.13 15.39 -28.74
CA ALA A 162 21.00 15.17 -27.82
C ALA A 162 20.67 13.69 -27.67
N ALA A 163 20.73 12.92 -28.77
CA ALA A 163 20.50 11.48 -28.75
C ALA A 163 21.57 10.74 -27.91
N ALA A 164 22.84 11.09 -28.07
CA ALA A 164 23.94 10.53 -27.28
C ALA A 164 23.74 10.76 -25.78
N THR A 165 23.39 11.99 -25.39
CA THR A 165 23.15 12.34 -23.98
C THR A 165 22.03 11.50 -23.37
N ARG A 166 20.91 11.33 -24.10
CA ARG A 166 19.76 10.54 -23.66
C ARG A 166 20.09 9.05 -23.53
N ILE A 167 20.82 8.50 -24.50
CA ILE A 167 21.24 7.09 -24.47
C ILE A 167 22.17 6.83 -23.28
N LEU A 168 23.18 7.68 -23.06
CA LEU A 168 24.13 7.51 -21.96
C LEU A 168 23.47 7.68 -20.59
N ALA A 169 22.55 8.65 -20.44
CA ALA A 169 21.77 8.82 -19.21
C ALA A 169 20.90 7.59 -18.92
N ALA A 170 20.28 7.00 -19.95
CA ALA A 170 19.49 5.78 -19.82
C ALA A 170 20.33 4.57 -19.43
N LEU A 171 21.49 4.39 -20.06
CA LEU A 171 22.44 3.34 -19.75
C LEU A 171 22.92 3.48 -18.29
N GLY A 172 23.24 4.70 -17.84
CA GLY A 172 23.58 4.99 -16.45
C GLY A 172 22.44 4.67 -15.48
N ALA A 173 21.19 5.05 -15.80
CA ALA A 173 20.02 4.72 -14.99
C ALA A 173 19.74 3.20 -14.93
N ALA A 174 20.15 2.46 -15.96
CA ALA A 174 20.13 1.00 -15.99
C ALA A 174 21.37 0.34 -15.34
N ASN A 175 22.21 1.12 -14.64
CA ASN A 175 23.45 0.68 -13.98
C ASN A 175 24.54 0.15 -14.91
N PHE A 176 24.58 0.56 -16.17
CA PHE A 176 25.76 0.35 -17.02
C PHE A 176 26.87 1.32 -16.60
N THR A 177 28.12 0.87 -16.75
CA THR A 177 29.26 1.75 -16.50
C THR A 177 29.48 2.64 -17.73
N VAL A 178 28.99 3.87 -17.67
CA VAL A 178 29.12 4.83 -18.79
C VAL A 178 30.39 5.68 -18.65
N PRO A 179 31.09 6.01 -19.76
CA PRO A 179 32.23 6.93 -19.73
C PRO A 179 31.85 8.28 -19.10
N THR A 180 32.72 8.81 -18.23
CA THR A 180 32.50 10.10 -17.54
C THR A 180 32.92 11.30 -18.39
N GLY A 181 32.32 12.47 -18.16
CA GLY A 181 32.65 13.71 -18.88
C GLY A 181 31.77 13.96 -20.12
N SER A 182 32.14 14.90 -20.97
CA SER A 182 31.44 15.23 -22.23
C SER A 182 31.73 14.20 -23.34
N PHE A 183 31.48 12.93 -23.04
CA PHE A 183 31.66 11.81 -23.97
C PHE A 183 30.58 11.80 -25.05
N ASN A 184 30.98 11.85 -26.32
CA ASN A 184 30.09 11.74 -27.46
C ASN A 184 30.47 10.50 -28.31
N PRO A 185 29.61 9.47 -28.40
CA PRO A 185 29.93 8.23 -29.09
C PRO A 185 30.28 8.42 -30.58
N PHE A 186 29.78 9.48 -31.21
CA PHE A 186 30.06 9.76 -32.62
C PHE A 186 31.47 10.28 -32.88
N SER A 187 32.07 11.00 -31.92
CA SER A 187 33.30 11.79 -32.13
C SER A 187 34.34 11.66 -31.01
N ALA A 188 34.11 10.82 -30.01
CA ALA A 188 35.09 10.54 -28.95
C ALA A 188 36.27 9.73 -29.51
N VAL A 189 37.48 10.03 -29.02
CA VAL A 189 38.65 9.18 -29.29
C VAL A 189 38.37 7.79 -28.72
N PHE A 190 38.54 6.76 -29.56
CA PHE A 190 38.14 5.40 -29.24
C PHE A 190 39.16 4.40 -29.79
N SER A 191 39.53 3.42 -28.96
CA SER A 191 40.27 2.22 -29.38
C SER A 191 39.44 0.99 -29.06
N ALA A 192 39.29 0.08 -30.02
CA ALA A 192 38.56 -1.18 -29.84
C ALA A 192 39.44 -2.26 -29.16
N GLN A 193 40.17 -1.87 -28.11
CA GLN A 193 41.09 -2.71 -27.35
C GLN A 193 40.62 -2.77 -25.90
N SER A 194 40.65 -3.97 -25.30
CA SER A 194 40.20 -4.22 -23.94
C SER A 194 40.78 -3.24 -22.91
N GLY A 195 39.90 -2.63 -22.09
CA GLY A 195 40.24 -1.70 -21.02
C GLY A 195 39.94 -0.22 -21.29
N ASP A 196 39.40 0.13 -22.46
CA ASP A 196 38.78 1.44 -22.73
C ASP A 196 37.32 1.42 -22.23
N ALA A 197 36.89 2.46 -21.50
CA ALA A 197 35.53 2.55 -20.97
C ALA A 197 34.43 2.53 -22.05
N TYR A 198 34.74 2.96 -23.28
CA TYR A 198 33.81 2.84 -24.40
C TYR A 198 33.72 1.38 -24.89
N ASP A 199 34.85 0.68 -24.99
CA ASP A 199 34.89 -0.74 -25.39
C ASP A 199 34.17 -1.62 -24.35
N ASP A 200 34.47 -1.41 -23.06
CA ASP A 200 33.85 -2.11 -21.93
C ASP A 200 32.32 -1.91 -21.92
N LEU A 201 31.83 -0.70 -22.22
CA LEU A 201 30.39 -0.41 -22.33
C LEU A 201 29.74 -1.18 -23.48
N LEU A 202 30.42 -1.30 -24.63
CA LEU A 202 29.91 -2.07 -25.78
C LEU A 202 29.90 -3.58 -25.48
N GLU A 203 30.91 -4.10 -24.79
CA GLU A 203 30.96 -5.49 -24.32
C GLU A 203 29.84 -5.79 -23.29
N GLU A 204 29.64 -4.88 -22.33
CA GLU A 204 28.58 -5.00 -21.32
C GLU A 204 27.20 -5.03 -21.99
N LEU A 205 26.97 -4.14 -22.97
CA LEU A 205 25.73 -4.09 -23.75
C LEU A 205 25.49 -5.39 -24.52
N ASN A 206 26.50 -5.93 -25.20
CA ASN A 206 26.38 -7.19 -25.93
C ASN A 206 26.12 -8.39 -25.01
N THR A 207 26.81 -8.44 -23.87
CA THR A 207 26.61 -9.48 -22.86
C THR A 207 25.19 -9.45 -22.31
N ALA A 208 24.68 -8.24 -22.02
CA ALA A 208 23.33 -8.06 -21.51
C ALA A 208 22.26 -8.50 -22.54
N LEU A 209 22.43 -8.12 -23.82
CA LEU A 209 21.54 -8.54 -24.91
C LEU A 209 21.49 -10.08 -25.04
N ALA A 210 22.64 -10.74 -24.98
CA ALA A 210 22.74 -12.19 -25.07
C ALA A 210 22.04 -12.91 -23.90
N LEU A 211 22.27 -12.44 -22.66
CA LEU A 211 21.65 -13.01 -21.46
C LEU A 211 20.11 -12.90 -21.44
N ALA A 212 19.56 -11.88 -22.11
CA ALA A 212 18.14 -11.63 -22.15
C ALA A 212 17.42 -12.22 -23.37
N GLY A 213 18.13 -12.93 -24.25
CA GLY A 213 17.56 -13.46 -25.49
C GLY A 213 17.01 -12.37 -26.43
N GLN A 214 17.54 -11.15 -26.34
CA GLN A 214 17.15 -10.03 -27.18
C GLN A 214 18.16 -9.83 -28.32
N SER A 215 17.69 -9.29 -29.45
CA SER A 215 18.57 -8.97 -30.57
C SER A 215 18.86 -7.48 -30.61
N TYR A 216 20.02 -7.12 -31.14
CA TYR A 216 20.37 -5.73 -31.39
C TYR A 216 19.34 -5.01 -32.30
N ALA A 217 18.75 -5.75 -33.26
CA ALA A 217 17.72 -5.22 -34.14
C ALA A 217 16.40 -4.87 -33.41
N SER A 218 16.01 -5.63 -32.38
CA SER A 218 14.79 -5.30 -31.61
C SER A 218 14.95 -4.01 -30.79
N LEU A 219 16.16 -3.75 -30.29
CA LEU A 219 16.49 -2.49 -29.59
C LEU A 219 16.41 -1.28 -30.53
N ILE A 220 16.97 -1.39 -31.74
CA ILE A 220 16.92 -0.32 -32.76
C ILE A 220 15.49 -0.04 -33.21
N ALA A 221 14.68 -1.09 -33.40
CA ALA A 221 13.28 -0.93 -33.78
C ALA A 221 12.46 -0.18 -32.72
N ALA A 222 12.73 -0.44 -31.43
CA ALA A 222 12.07 0.25 -30.33
C ALA A 222 12.42 1.76 -30.29
N LEU A 223 13.66 2.13 -30.62
CA LEU A 223 14.11 3.53 -30.68
C LEU A 223 13.53 4.28 -31.88
N ALA A 224 13.47 3.63 -33.05
CA ALA A 224 12.94 4.21 -34.28
C ALA A 224 11.48 4.66 -34.16
N GLY A 225 10.66 4.02 -33.31
CA GLY A 225 9.24 4.39 -33.14
C GLY A 225 8.98 5.68 -32.34
N THR A 226 10.03 6.38 -31.86
CA THR A 226 9.94 7.46 -30.85
C THR A 226 10.32 8.86 -31.37
N GLY A 227 10.15 9.13 -32.68
CA GLY A 227 10.59 10.37 -33.35
C GLY A 227 10.37 11.67 -32.54
N ALA A 228 11.16 12.72 -32.82
CA ALA A 228 11.31 13.94 -32.02
C ALA A 228 10.05 14.76 -31.66
N GLY A 229 8.85 14.32 -32.05
CA GLY A 229 7.58 14.85 -31.55
C GLY A 229 7.09 14.04 -30.34
N ALA A 230 6.77 14.72 -29.24
CA ALA A 230 6.23 14.14 -28.03
C ALA A 230 5.00 13.25 -28.30
N VAL A 231 5.23 11.93 -28.41
CA VAL A 231 4.17 10.93 -28.26
C VAL A 231 3.93 10.82 -26.76
N ALA A 232 2.73 11.22 -26.32
CA ALA A 232 2.29 10.97 -24.96
C ALA A 232 2.33 9.45 -24.70
N VAL A 233 3.36 8.99 -23.97
CA VAL A 233 3.36 7.65 -23.41
C VAL A 233 2.12 7.56 -22.52
N PRO A 234 1.23 6.58 -22.69
CA PRO A 234 0.20 6.34 -21.70
C PRO A 234 0.93 6.06 -20.39
N SER A 235 0.93 7.03 -19.46
CA SER A 235 1.46 6.81 -18.12
C SER A 235 0.74 5.60 -17.58
N SER A 236 1.46 4.51 -17.31
CA SER A 236 0.84 3.31 -16.76
C SER A 236 -0.08 3.75 -15.61
N PRO A 237 -1.35 3.35 -15.59
CA PRO A 237 -2.29 3.80 -14.59
C PRO A 237 -1.94 3.29 -13.18
N LEU A 238 -0.84 2.54 -13.04
CA LEU A 238 -0.21 2.10 -11.80
C LEU A 238 0.90 3.04 -11.30
N LEU A 239 1.39 3.97 -12.12
CA LEU A 239 2.41 4.95 -11.71
C LEU A 239 1.75 6.16 -11.06
N ARG A 240 2.18 6.51 -9.86
CA ARG A 240 1.71 7.68 -9.12
C ARG A 240 2.87 8.42 -8.49
N THR A 241 2.65 9.71 -8.25
CA THR A 241 3.60 10.55 -7.51
C THR A 241 2.88 11.05 -6.27
N THR A 242 3.43 10.70 -5.11
CA THR A 242 3.02 11.26 -3.83
C THR A 242 3.85 12.50 -3.52
N SER A 243 3.49 13.25 -2.48
CA SER A 243 4.29 14.33 -1.90
C SER A 243 5.68 13.87 -1.45
N PHE A 244 5.89 12.56 -1.29
CA PHE A 244 7.16 11.99 -0.83
C PHE A 244 7.98 11.35 -1.96
N GLY A 245 7.40 11.09 -3.14
CA GLY A 245 8.11 10.51 -4.26
C GLY A 245 7.26 9.60 -5.16
N PRO A 246 7.85 9.08 -6.25
CA PRO A 246 7.18 8.21 -7.22
C PRO A 246 6.98 6.79 -6.69
N ILE A 247 5.83 6.19 -7.01
CA ILE A 247 5.43 4.84 -6.62
C ILE A 247 4.79 4.08 -7.80
N GLU A 248 4.94 2.76 -7.78
CA GLU A 248 4.31 1.85 -8.75
C GLU A 248 3.44 0.82 -8.01
N GLY A 249 2.17 0.78 -8.39
CA GLY A 249 1.17 -0.16 -7.88
C GLY A 249 1.11 -1.46 -8.66
N VAL A 250 0.06 -2.23 -8.41
CA VAL A 250 -0.29 -3.48 -9.08
C VAL A 250 -1.78 -3.46 -9.44
N GLN A 251 -2.17 -4.20 -10.48
CA GLN A 251 -3.58 -4.46 -10.73
C GLN A 251 -4.02 -5.69 -9.93
N ASP A 252 -5.06 -5.56 -9.11
CA ASP A 252 -5.66 -6.68 -8.40
C ASP A 252 -6.23 -7.69 -9.42
N ALA A 253 -5.82 -8.95 -9.30
CA ALA A 253 -6.18 -9.98 -10.28
C ALA A 253 -7.67 -10.37 -10.21
N SER A 254 -8.29 -10.24 -9.04
CA SER A 254 -9.67 -10.72 -8.80
C SER A 254 -10.74 -9.73 -9.25
N SER A 255 -10.55 -8.45 -8.94
CA SER A 255 -11.50 -7.37 -9.22
C SER A 255 -11.10 -6.52 -10.43
N GLY A 256 -9.81 -6.54 -10.79
CA GLY A 256 -9.24 -5.66 -11.80
C GLY A 256 -8.92 -4.24 -11.29
N ALA A 257 -9.23 -3.91 -10.03
CA ALA A 257 -8.92 -2.60 -9.43
C ALA A 257 -7.41 -2.32 -9.45
N TYR A 258 -7.03 -1.04 -9.45
CA TYR A 258 -5.63 -0.66 -9.24
C TYR A 258 -5.35 -0.52 -7.76
N ALA A 259 -4.21 -1.05 -7.31
CA ALA A 259 -3.81 -1.10 -5.91
C ALA A 259 -2.38 -0.58 -5.71
N TRP A 260 -2.15 0.17 -4.65
CA TRP A 260 -0.84 0.56 -4.15
C TRP A 260 -0.76 0.14 -2.70
N LEU A 261 0.03 -0.87 -2.41
CA LEU A 261 0.09 -1.53 -1.11
C LEU A 261 1.40 -1.18 -0.40
N GLY A 262 1.34 -0.97 0.92
CA GLY A 262 2.53 -0.72 1.75
C GLY A 262 3.18 0.65 1.51
N ILE A 263 2.40 1.68 1.16
CA ILE A 263 2.92 3.06 1.03
C ILE A 263 3.27 3.59 2.43
N PRO A 264 4.51 4.01 2.71
CA PRO A 264 4.84 4.64 3.99
C PRO A 264 4.15 6.01 4.08
N TYR A 265 3.40 6.22 5.15
CA TYR A 265 2.79 7.53 5.43
C TYR A 265 3.49 8.27 6.58
N ALA A 266 4.38 7.60 7.31
CA ALA A 266 5.24 8.17 8.35
C ALA A 266 6.63 7.51 8.34
N ARG A 267 7.59 8.12 9.04
CA ARG A 267 8.86 7.47 9.37
C ARG A 267 8.63 6.25 10.26
N PRO A 268 9.44 5.19 10.12
CA PRO A 268 9.39 4.05 11.02
C PRO A 268 9.57 4.50 12.48
N PRO A 269 8.63 4.20 13.40
CA PRO A 269 8.69 4.60 14.81
C PRO A 269 9.64 3.70 15.63
N VAL A 270 10.87 3.51 15.13
CA VAL A 270 11.90 2.64 15.70
C VAL A 270 12.94 3.44 16.50
N GLY A 271 13.61 2.78 17.44
CA GLY A 271 14.69 3.39 18.22
C GLY A 271 14.22 4.66 18.93
N ASN A 272 14.89 5.79 18.69
CA ASN A 272 14.54 7.07 19.31
C ASN A 272 13.20 7.67 18.85
N LEU A 273 12.60 7.13 17.78
CA LEU A 273 11.25 7.50 17.33
C LEU A 273 10.15 6.65 18.00
N ARG A 274 10.51 5.59 18.73
CA ARG A 274 9.55 4.85 19.56
C ARG A 274 8.97 5.78 20.62
N TRP A 275 7.64 5.75 20.75
CA TRP A 275 6.88 6.65 21.63
C TRP A 275 7.12 8.14 21.36
N THR A 276 7.15 8.50 20.08
CA THR A 276 7.06 9.88 19.61
C THR A 276 5.88 10.07 18.66
N ALA A 277 5.44 11.32 18.48
CA ALA A 277 4.47 11.63 17.44
C ALA A 277 5.01 11.24 16.05
N PRO A 278 4.19 10.66 15.15
CA PRO A 278 4.63 10.29 13.80
C PRO A 278 5.07 11.53 13.02
N THR A 279 6.08 11.35 12.17
CA THR A 279 6.66 12.39 11.32
C THR A 279 6.72 11.93 9.88
N ASP A 280 6.71 12.88 8.95
CA ASP A 280 6.68 12.63 7.51
C ASP A 280 7.86 11.74 7.05
N PRO A 281 7.63 10.78 6.13
CA PRO A 281 8.71 9.99 5.53
C PRO A 281 9.82 10.85 4.91
N VAL A 282 11.03 10.32 4.88
CA VAL A 282 12.10 10.90 4.05
C VAL A 282 11.68 10.78 2.58
N THR A 283 11.74 11.88 1.85
CA THR A 283 11.39 11.91 0.42
C THR A 283 12.35 11.04 -0.40
N TRP A 284 11.86 10.40 -1.46
CA TRP A 284 12.64 9.57 -2.38
C TRP A 284 12.46 10.00 -3.84
N SER A 285 13.52 9.88 -4.64
CA SER A 285 13.51 10.19 -6.08
C SER A 285 13.36 8.95 -6.97
N SER A 286 13.77 7.77 -6.49
CA SER A 286 13.67 6.51 -7.22
C SER A 286 12.27 5.90 -7.11
N MET A 287 11.77 5.27 -8.18
CA MET A 287 10.48 4.58 -8.17
C MET A 287 10.41 3.51 -7.07
N ARG A 288 9.46 3.65 -6.14
CA ARG A 288 9.22 2.65 -5.09
C ARG A 288 8.15 1.66 -5.50
N GLN A 289 8.41 0.37 -5.30
CA GLN A 289 7.44 -0.69 -5.56
C GLN A 289 6.45 -0.79 -4.40
N THR A 290 5.18 -0.52 -4.65
CA THR A 290 4.08 -0.59 -3.67
C THR A 290 3.10 -1.69 -4.10
N LYS A 291 3.61 -2.91 -4.20
CA LYS A 291 2.91 -4.08 -4.75
C LYS A 291 2.56 -5.13 -3.69
N GLN A 292 2.98 -4.92 -2.44
CA GLN A 292 2.77 -5.83 -1.32
C GLN A 292 2.36 -5.02 -0.08
N PHE A 293 1.52 -5.61 0.77
CA PHE A 293 1.15 -5.00 2.04
C PHE A 293 2.39 -4.76 2.92
N GLY A 294 2.41 -3.65 3.65
CA GLY A 294 3.44 -3.41 4.64
C GLY A 294 3.28 -4.31 5.87
N ASN A 295 4.35 -4.39 6.68
CA ASN A 295 4.37 -5.17 7.91
C ASN A 295 3.21 -4.76 8.84
N ALA A 296 2.58 -5.72 9.51
CA ALA A 296 1.74 -5.42 10.66
C ALA A 296 2.56 -4.77 11.77
N CYS A 297 1.93 -3.92 12.59
CA CYS A 297 2.59 -3.36 13.76
C CYS A 297 2.89 -4.44 14.80
N ALA A 298 3.98 -4.28 15.55
CA ALA A 298 4.40 -5.25 16.55
C ALA A 298 3.29 -5.51 17.60
N GLN A 299 2.93 -6.77 17.75
CA GLN A 299 1.80 -7.24 18.52
C GLN A 299 1.95 -8.73 18.87
N LEU A 300 0.98 -9.29 19.59
CA LEU A 300 0.82 -10.73 19.68
C LEU A 300 -0.15 -11.22 18.60
N GLY A 301 0.17 -12.33 17.95
CA GLY A 301 -0.71 -12.98 16.99
C GLY A 301 -2.00 -13.49 17.64
N GLY A 302 -3.07 -13.54 16.86
CA GLY A 302 -4.41 -13.89 17.30
C GLY A 302 -5.43 -13.79 16.17
N LEU A 303 -6.72 -13.91 16.50
CA LEU A 303 -7.81 -14.06 15.52
C LEU A 303 -7.96 -12.88 14.54
N LEU A 304 -7.60 -11.68 15.01
CA LEU A 304 -7.58 -10.44 14.23
C LEU A 304 -6.14 -9.96 13.94
N GLY A 305 -5.14 -10.75 14.34
CA GLY A 305 -3.74 -10.43 14.09
C GLY A 305 -3.31 -10.77 12.66
N PRO A 306 -2.06 -10.47 12.29
CA PRO A 306 -1.50 -10.84 11.00
C PRO A 306 -1.35 -12.36 10.85
N GLN A 307 -1.27 -12.78 9.58
CA GLN A 307 -0.82 -14.13 9.24
C GLN A 307 0.64 -14.32 9.63
N PRO A 308 1.03 -15.54 10.05
CA PRO A 308 2.43 -15.82 10.38
C PRO A 308 3.34 -15.53 9.18
N ALA A 309 4.53 -15.00 9.45
CA ALA A 309 5.49 -14.61 8.43
C ALA A 309 5.76 -15.75 7.42
N GLY A 310 5.68 -15.43 6.12
CA GLY A 310 5.90 -16.39 5.03
C GLY A 310 4.79 -17.42 4.82
N LYS A 311 3.69 -17.36 5.58
CA LYS A 311 2.52 -18.25 5.40
C LYS A 311 1.32 -17.46 4.88
N ALA A 312 0.50 -18.11 4.07
CA ALA A 312 -0.77 -17.55 3.62
C ALA A 312 -1.82 -17.57 4.75
N TRP A 313 -2.76 -16.63 4.72
CA TRP A 313 -3.94 -16.61 5.58
C TRP A 313 -4.73 -17.93 5.45
N GLY A 314 -5.21 -18.46 6.58
CA GLY A 314 -5.95 -19.73 6.62
C GLY A 314 -5.57 -20.56 7.84
N LEU A 315 -5.45 -21.89 7.69
CA LEU A 315 -5.16 -22.79 8.81
C LEU A 315 -3.88 -22.42 9.59
N SER A 316 -2.90 -21.80 8.93
CA SER A 316 -1.64 -21.35 9.52
C SER A 316 -1.80 -20.35 10.67
N MET A 317 -2.92 -19.61 10.74
CA MET A 317 -3.16 -18.61 11.80
C MET A 317 -3.13 -19.23 13.21
N LYS A 318 -3.46 -20.53 13.33
CA LYS A 318 -3.38 -21.25 14.61
C LYS A 318 -1.96 -21.27 15.19
N ASP A 319 -0.94 -21.21 14.33
CA ASP A 319 0.47 -21.33 14.72
C ASP A 319 1.02 -20.04 15.34
N ASN A 320 0.33 -18.90 15.15
CA ASN A 320 0.77 -17.59 15.60
C ASN A 320 0.02 -17.12 16.87
N TRP A 321 -0.81 -17.97 17.47
CA TRP A 321 -1.63 -17.58 18.61
C TRP A 321 -0.76 -17.25 19.83
N ASN A 322 -0.88 -16.03 20.36
CA ASN A 322 -0.06 -15.51 21.47
C ASN A 322 1.46 -15.53 21.21
N VAL A 323 1.88 -15.64 19.96
CA VAL A 323 3.28 -15.51 19.54
C VAL A 323 3.53 -14.06 19.14
N ALA A 324 4.67 -13.48 19.53
CA ALA A 324 5.03 -12.14 19.10
C ALA A 324 5.24 -12.09 17.58
N ASP A 325 4.61 -11.13 16.93
CA ASP A 325 4.63 -10.95 15.49
C ASP A 325 4.57 -9.46 15.10
N GLY A 326 4.79 -9.16 13.83
CA GLY A 326 4.82 -7.81 13.29
C GLY A 326 6.16 -7.11 13.45
N ASN A 327 6.17 -5.81 13.14
CA ASN A 327 7.35 -4.96 13.13
C ASN A 327 7.01 -3.56 13.68
N GLU A 328 7.98 -2.85 14.24
CA GLU A 328 7.79 -1.43 14.59
C GLU A 328 7.82 -0.54 13.34
N ASP A 329 8.58 -0.92 12.31
CA ASP A 329 8.45 -0.34 10.97
C ASP A 329 7.18 -0.86 10.29
N CYS A 330 6.06 -0.23 10.66
CA CYS A 330 4.73 -0.66 10.24
C CYS A 330 3.82 0.46 9.74
N LEU A 331 4.21 1.75 9.84
CA LEU A 331 3.36 2.91 9.52
C LEU A 331 3.19 3.11 8.00
N THR A 332 2.47 2.16 7.41
CA THR A 332 2.13 2.11 5.99
C THR A 332 0.62 2.06 5.78
N LEU A 333 0.19 2.43 4.58
CA LEU A 333 -1.20 2.36 4.12
C LEU A 333 -1.29 1.75 2.73
N ASN A 334 -2.51 1.38 2.37
CA ASN A 334 -2.85 0.75 1.11
C ASN A 334 -3.95 1.57 0.44
N VAL A 335 -3.90 1.72 -0.88
CA VAL A 335 -4.89 2.46 -1.67
C VAL A 335 -5.40 1.59 -2.80
N TRP A 336 -6.72 1.48 -2.95
CA TRP A 336 -7.38 0.88 -4.11
C TRP A 336 -8.23 1.91 -4.82
N ARG A 337 -8.27 1.85 -6.16
CA ARG A 337 -9.20 2.61 -6.99
C ARG A 337 -9.80 1.75 -8.10
N PRO A 338 -10.99 2.07 -8.61
CA PRO A 338 -11.55 1.39 -9.77
C PRO A 338 -10.66 1.54 -11.00
N LYS A 339 -10.72 0.55 -11.91
CA LYS A 339 -10.06 0.57 -13.21
C LYS A 339 -10.75 1.54 -14.19
N THR A 340 -10.72 2.83 -13.87
CA THR A 340 -11.32 3.91 -14.68
C THR A 340 -10.42 5.14 -14.69
N ALA A 341 -10.70 6.10 -15.56
CA ALA A 341 -10.06 7.42 -15.54
C ALA A 341 -10.79 8.43 -14.61
N GLU A 342 -11.87 8.00 -13.95
CA GLU A 342 -12.70 8.90 -13.11
C GLU A 342 -11.89 9.47 -11.94
N THR A 343 -12.13 10.75 -11.66
CA THR A 343 -11.50 11.53 -10.58
C THR A 343 -12.58 12.15 -9.69
N GLY A 344 -12.20 12.64 -8.51
CA GLY A 344 -13.16 13.19 -7.55
C GLY A 344 -14.03 12.10 -6.91
N LEU A 345 -13.53 10.86 -6.87
CA LEU A 345 -14.23 9.73 -6.28
C LEU A 345 -14.31 9.88 -4.76
N PRO A 346 -15.40 9.46 -4.10
CA PRO A 346 -15.46 9.46 -2.65
C PRO A 346 -14.37 8.53 -2.08
N VAL A 347 -13.79 8.92 -0.95
CA VAL A 347 -12.68 8.20 -0.31
C VAL A 347 -13.20 7.51 0.95
N LEU A 348 -13.08 6.19 1.04
CA LEU A 348 -13.29 5.41 2.25
C LEU A 348 -11.95 5.13 2.92
N VAL A 349 -11.79 5.54 4.17
CA VAL A 349 -10.59 5.28 4.98
C VAL A 349 -10.98 4.33 6.11
N PHE A 350 -10.55 3.07 6.04
CA PHE A 350 -10.96 2.02 6.96
C PHE A 350 -9.88 1.70 8.01
N ILE A 351 -10.29 1.77 9.29
CA ILE A 351 -9.46 1.54 10.48
C ILE A 351 -9.81 0.17 11.06
N TYR A 352 -8.84 -0.75 11.09
CA TYR A 352 -9.08 -2.10 11.62
C TYR A 352 -9.26 -2.11 13.14
N GLY A 353 -9.97 -3.14 13.62
CA GLY A 353 -10.15 -3.47 15.03
C GLY A 353 -9.08 -4.41 15.60
N GLY A 354 -9.35 -4.95 16.79
CA GLY A 354 -8.41 -5.83 17.52
C GLY A 354 -8.05 -5.31 18.91
N SER A 355 -9.01 -4.68 19.59
CA SER A 355 -8.86 -4.14 20.94
C SER A 355 -7.64 -3.21 21.11
N ASN A 356 -7.22 -2.50 20.06
CA ASN A 356 -5.98 -1.70 20.01
C ASN A 356 -4.67 -2.46 20.24
N ILE A 357 -4.68 -3.76 20.53
CA ILE A 357 -3.48 -4.56 20.85
C ILE A 357 -2.99 -5.42 19.69
N ARG A 358 -3.82 -5.57 18.66
CA ARG A 358 -3.55 -6.37 17.46
C ARG A 358 -4.39 -5.87 16.30
N GLY A 359 -4.09 -6.34 15.08
CA GLY A 359 -4.73 -5.91 13.84
C GLY A 359 -3.74 -5.77 12.69
N TRP A 360 -4.23 -5.89 11.45
CA TRP A 360 -3.42 -5.65 10.26
C TRP A 360 -4.28 -5.11 9.10
N SER A 361 -3.77 -4.10 8.40
CA SER A 361 -4.46 -3.47 7.25
C SER A 361 -4.55 -4.36 6.00
N GLY A 362 -3.79 -5.46 5.98
CA GLY A 362 -3.80 -6.46 4.92
C GLY A 362 -4.69 -7.69 5.18
N THR A 363 -5.48 -7.71 6.25
CA THR A 363 -6.43 -8.81 6.52
C THR A 363 -7.41 -8.97 5.35
N PRO A 364 -7.67 -10.20 4.85
CA PRO A 364 -8.48 -10.43 3.65
C PRO A 364 -9.88 -9.83 3.69
N ASP A 365 -10.53 -9.84 4.85
CA ASP A 365 -11.87 -9.26 5.06
C ASP A 365 -11.92 -7.75 4.73
N TYR A 366 -10.79 -7.04 4.80
CA TYR A 366 -10.67 -5.60 4.56
C TYR A 366 -10.11 -5.25 3.18
N ASN A 367 -9.92 -6.23 2.29
CA ASN A 367 -9.41 -5.98 0.95
C ASN A 367 -10.37 -5.03 0.20
N GLY A 368 -9.86 -3.83 -0.12
CA GLY A 368 -10.65 -2.75 -0.71
C GLY A 368 -10.95 -2.90 -2.20
N ALA A 369 -10.37 -3.89 -2.88
CA ALA A 369 -10.36 -3.97 -4.33
C ALA A 369 -11.77 -4.13 -4.92
N ARG A 370 -12.58 -5.06 -4.38
CA ARG A 370 -13.96 -5.28 -4.82
C ARG A 370 -14.85 -4.05 -4.57
N PHE A 371 -14.78 -3.47 -3.37
CA PHE A 371 -15.55 -2.26 -3.05
C PHE A 371 -15.19 -1.10 -3.97
N ALA A 372 -13.88 -0.83 -4.16
CA ALA A 372 -13.39 0.24 -5.02
C ALA A 372 -13.91 0.08 -6.46
N GLN A 373 -13.82 -1.14 -7.00
CA GLN A 373 -14.24 -1.44 -8.37
C GLN A 373 -15.76 -1.34 -8.56
N GLU A 374 -16.55 -1.94 -7.67
CA GLU A 374 -18.01 -2.03 -7.83
C GLU A 374 -18.73 -0.75 -7.41
N GLN A 375 -18.26 -0.05 -6.37
CA GLN A 375 -18.90 1.15 -5.84
C GLN A 375 -18.28 2.46 -6.34
N LYS A 376 -17.28 2.37 -7.24
CA LYS A 376 -16.57 3.53 -7.79
C LYS A 376 -16.07 4.48 -6.70
N ALA A 377 -15.26 3.94 -5.79
CA ALA A 377 -14.69 4.69 -4.68
C ALA A 377 -13.18 4.44 -4.59
N VAL A 378 -12.46 5.38 -3.98
CA VAL A 378 -11.10 5.12 -3.52
C VAL A 378 -11.16 4.56 -2.11
N VAL A 379 -10.49 3.44 -1.87
CA VAL A 379 -10.47 2.77 -0.56
C VAL A 379 -9.06 2.83 -0.01
N VAL A 380 -8.93 3.18 1.27
CA VAL A 380 -7.66 3.26 1.99
C VAL A 380 -7.75 2.42 3.26
N THR A 381 -6.78 1.53 3.48
CA THR A 381 -6.57 0.86 4.79
C THR A 381 -5.20 1.23 5.31
N MET A 382 -5.01 1.30 6.64
CA MET A 382 -3.75 1.75 7.24
C MET A 382 -3.40 0.97 8.50
N ASN A 383 -2.10 0.84 8.74
CA ASN A 383 -1.58 0.39 10.02
C ASN A 383 -1.40 1.55 10.99
N TYR A 384 -1.57 1.28 12.27
CA TYR A 384 -1.28 2.17 13.39
C TYR A 384 -0.65 1.38 14.53
N ARG A 385 0.21 2.01 15.35
CA ARG A 385 0.87 1.34 16.47
C ARG A 385 -0.15 0.74 17.45
N THR A 386 0.11 -0.49 17.90
CA THR A 386 -0.76 -1.28 18.77
C THR A 386 -0.21 -1.39 20.20
N GLY A 387 -1.08 -1.72 21.16
CA GLY A 387 -0.74 -1.97 22.55
C GLY A 387 -0.02 -0.78 23.20
N TYR A 388 0.90 -1.07 24.10
CA TYR A 388 1.72 -0.05 24.76
C TYR A 388 2.74 0.63 23.83
N LEU A 389 2.90 0.17 22.58
CA LEU A 389 3.63 0.92 21.56
C LEU A 389 2.76 2.06 20.99
N GLY A 390 1.44 1.88 20.97
CA GLY A 390 0.45 2.88 20.54
C GLY A 390 -0.06 3.78 21.67
N TRP A 391 -0.23 3.27 22.89
CA TRP A 391 -0.72 4.06 24.02
C TRP A 391 0.07 3.78 25.30
N ILE A 392 0.93 4.73 25.68
CA ILE A 392 1.68 4.70 26.94
C ILE A 392 1.92 6.13 27.41
N ASN A 393 1.72 6.40 28.70
CA ASN A 393 1.93 7.71 29.29
C ASN A 393 2.72 7.56 30.58
N HIS A 394 4.03 7.77 30.50
CA HIS A 394 4.92 7.72 31.66
C HIS A 394 5.78 8.99 31.72
N VAL A 395 6.08 9.47 32.93
CA VAL A 395 6.83 10.72 33.14
C VAL A 395 8.22 10.68 32.52
N SER A 396 8.86 9.52 32.47
CA SER A 396 10.19 9.34 31.85
C SER A 396 10.19 9.53 30.32
N LEU A 397 9.02 9.44 29.67
CA LEU A 397 8.90 9.59 28.22
C LEU A 397 8.65 11.04 27.78
N LYS A 398 8.42 11.96 28.73
CA LYS A 398 8.11 13.37 28.43
C LYS A 398 9.30 14.08 27.80
N THR A 399 8.99 14.94 26.83
CA THR A 399 9.93 15.68 25.98
C THR A 399 9.70 17.18 26.03
N GLY A 400 8.53 17.62 26.51
CA GLY A 400 8.07 19.01 26.46
C GLY A 400 7.24 19.34 25.21
N ASP A 401 7.20 18.49 24.18
CA ASP A 401 6.28 18.64 23.05
C ASP A 401 4.91 18.07 23.40
N PRO A 402 3.82 18.86 23.40
CA PRO A 402 2.50 18.40 23.87
C PRO A 402 1.97 17.16 23.14
N LYS A 403 2.22 17.02 21.83
CA LYS A 403 1.75 15.86 21.06
C LYS A 403 2.52 14.60 21.41
N THR A 404 3.85 14.69 21.45
CA THR A 404 4.72 13.59 21.85
C THR A 404 4.48 13.18 23.31
N ASP A 405 4.12 14.15 24.16
CA ASP A 405 3.87 13.90 25.58
C ASP A 405 2.45 13.38 25.87
N SER A 406 1.55 13.37 24.89
CA SER A 406 0.16 12.89 25.06
C SER A 406 0.06 11.42 25.44
N GLY A 407 0.99 10.59 24.95
CA GLY A 407 0.90 9.14 25.00
C GLY A 407 -0.08 8.52 24.01
N ASN A 408 -0.76 9.31 23.18
CA ASN A 408 -1.77 8.88 22.19
C ASN A 408 -1.13 8.55 20.82
N PHE A 409 -0.05 7.79 20.81
CA PHE A 409 0.74 7.56 19.60
C PHE A 409 -0.04 6.85 18.48
N GLY A 410 -0.86 5.85 18.82
CA GLY A 410 -1.74 5.17 17.87
C GLY A 410 -2.82 6.10 17.30
N THR A 411 -3.40 6.99 18.12
CA THR A 411 -4.35 8.01 17.64
C THR A 411 -3.67 9.04 16.74
N LEU A 412 -2.44 9.45 17.08
CA LEU A 412 -1.63 10.34 16.25
C LEU A 412 -1.23 9.71 14.91
N ASP A 413 -0.99 8.39 14.88
CA ASP A 413 -0.76 7.63 13.64
C ASP A 413 -1.99 7.70 12.71
N LEU A 414 -3.19 7.50 13.25
CA LEU A 414 -4.44 7.67 12.51
C LEU A 414 -4.56 9.08 11.93
N ILE A 415 -4.32 10.12 12.73
CA ILE A 415 -4.36 11.53 12.29
C ILE A 415 -3.33 11.78 11.18
N HIS A 416 -2.11 11.24 11.31
CA HIS A 416 -1.05 11.41 10.33
C HIS A 416 -1.35 10.70 9.01
N SER A 417 -1.99 9.53 9.07
CA SER A 417 -2.49 8.83 7.87
C SER A 417 -3.56 9.65 7.13
N LEU A 418 -4.44 10.36 7.85
CA LEU A 418 -5.44 11.22 7.22
C LEU A 418 -4.83 12.48 6.61
N LYS A 419 -3.72 13.00 7.16
CA LYS A 419 -2.93 14.06 6.52
C LYS A 419 -2.31 13.57 5.22
N PHE A 420 -1.79 12.34 5.18
CA PHE A 420 -1.36 11.72 3.93
C PHE A 420 -2.51 11.69 2.92
N VAL A 421 -3.69 11.18 3.31
CA VAL A 421 -4.87 11.11 2.45
C VAL A 421 -5.22 12.49 1.90
N LYS A 422 -5.35 13.50 2.76
CA LYS A 422 -5.64 14.89 2.36
C LYS A 422 -4.66 15.43 1.31
N ASN A 423 -3.38 15.15 1.47
CA ASN A 423 -2.33 15.70 0.61
C ASN A 423 -2.10 14.88 -0.68
N ASN A 424 -2.49 13.60 -0.72
CA ASN A 424 -2.06 12.69 -1.77
C ASN A 424 -3.21 12.00 -2.52
N ILE A 425 -4.41 11.88 -1.95
CA ILE A 425 -5.45 10.99 -2.49
C ILE A 425 -5.96 11.43 -3.87
N ALA A 426 -5.83 12.73 -4.19
CA ALA A 426 -6.13 13.28 -5.52
C ALA A 426 -5.30 12.62 -6.63
N ALA A 427 -4.04 12.27 -6.36
CA ALA A 427 -3.21 11.53 -7.32
C ALA A 427 -3.81 10.16 -7.67
N PHE A 428 -4.55 9.56 -6.76
CA PHE A 428 -5.25 8.28 -6.94
C PHE A 428 -6.68 8.45 -7.48
N GLY A 429 -7.08 9.67 -7.83
CA GLY A 429 -8.42 10.00 -8.32
C GLY A 429 -9.48 10.18 -7.24
N GLY A 430 -9.10 10.16 -5.95
CA GLY A 430 -10.02 10.42 -4.84
C GLY A 430 -10.20 11.91 -4.57
N ASP A 431 -11.34 12.29 -4.00
CA ASP A 431 -11.61 13.65 -3.54
C ASP A 431 -11.14 13.84 -2.08
N PRO A 432 -10.11 14.65 -1.81
CA PRO A 432 -9.66 14.94 -0.45
C PRO A 432 -10.72 15.69 0.39
N ASN A 433 -11.74 16.29 -0.24
CA ASN A 433 -12.85 16.96 0.41
C ASN A 433 -14.10 16.07 0.57
N ASN A 434 -14.00 14.78 0.21
CA ASN A 434 -15.05 13.80 0.42
C ASN A 434 -14.52 12.49 0.99
N VAL A 435 -14.00 12.59 2.21
CA VAL A 435 -13.39 11.49 2.96
C VAL A 435 -14.36 10.97 4.03
N THR A 436 -14.67 9.68 3.98
CA THR A 436 -15.42 8.95 5.00
C THR A 436 -14.47 8.08 5.80
N ILE A 437 -14.36 8.32 7.11
CA ILE A 437 -13.64 7.40 8.00
C ILE A 437 -14.59 6.31 8.47
N ALA A 438 -14.18 5.05 8.33
CA ALA A 438 -14.91 3.89 8.82
C ALA A 438 -13.98 3.06 9.69
N GLY A 439 -14.53 2.28 10.60
CA GLY A 439 -13.72 1.39 11.41
C GLY A 439 -14.58 0.43 12.19
N GLN A 440 -13.99 -0.68 12.59
CA GLN A 440 -14.70 -1.74 13.30
C GLN A 440 -14.07 -1.99 14.68
N SER A 441 -14.88 -2.25 15.71
CA SER A 441 -14.42 -2.53 17.07
C SER A 441 -13.54 -1.39 17.62
N ALA A 442 -12.32 -1.68 18.05
CA ALA A 442 -11.32 -0.68 18.42
C ALA A 442 -11.06 0.37 17.32
N GLY A 443 -11.16 -0.01 16.04
CA GLY A 443 -11.11 0.93 14.91
C GLY A 443 -12.30 1.88 14.89
N ALA A 444 -13.49 1.44 15.30
CA ALA A 444 -14.66 2.31 15.49
C ALA A 444 -14.48 3.25 16.70
N VAL A 445 -13.82 2.79 17.77
CA VAL A 445 -13.38 3.68 18.86
C VAL A 445 -12.38 4.71 18.35
N GLY A 446 -11.48 4.32 17.44
CA GLY A 446 -10.59 5.22 16.71
C GLY A 446 -11.35 6.27 15.88
N VAL A 447 -12.40 5.88 15.15
CA VAL A 447 -13.30 6.81 14.44
C VAL A 447 -13.92 7.81 15.42
N TRP A 448 -14.48 7.35 16.54
CA TRP A 448 -15.03 8.25 17.56
C TRP A 448 -13.97 9.19 18.17
N SER A 449 -12.73 8.72 18.32
CA SER A 449 -11.61 9.52 18.83
C SER A 449 -11.21 10.62 17.85
N LEU A 450 -11.17 10.31 16.54
CA LEU A 450 -10.96 11.30 15.49
C LEU A 450 -12.10 12.33 15.44
N MET A 451 -13.35 11.90 15.67
CA MET A 451 -14.49 12.82 15.77
C MET A 451 -14.37 13.83 16.89
N VAL A 452 -13.66 13.52 17.98
CA VAL A 452 -13.49 14.43 19.12
C VAL A 452 -12.06 14.98 19.25
N SER A 453 -11.24 14.82 18.21
CA SER A 453 -9.86 15.32 18.18
C SER A 453 -9.75 16.62 17.38
N PRO A 454 -9.33 17.75 17.98
CA PRO A 454 -9.11 19.00 17.25
C PRO A 454 -8.01 18.85 16.18
N ALA A 455 -7.04 17.98 16.45
CA ALA A 455 -5.94 17.68 15.53
C ALA A 455 -6.39 16.92 14.26
N ALA A 456 -7.61 16.37 14.25
CA ALA A 456 -8.22 15.70 13.11
C ALA A 456 -9.17 16.61 12.30
N SER A 457 -9.27 17.89 12.67
CA SER A 457 -10.18 18.84 12.01
C SER A 457 -9.87 19.01 10.52
N ASN A 458 -10.92 19.01 9.70
CA ASN A 458 -10.85 19.13 8.24
C ASN A 458 -9.98 18.04 7.56
N LEU A 459 -9.92 16.84 8.15
CA LEU A 459 -9.28 15.67 7.57
C LEU A 459 -10.28 14.59 7.10
N PHE A 460 -11.54 14.68 7.53
CA PHE A 460 -12.63 13.80 7.11
C PHE A 460 -13.96 14.55 7.16
N HIS A 461 -14.97 13.97 6.51
CA HIS A 461 -16.23 14.65 6.20
C HIS A 461 -17.46 13.82 6.59
N LYS A 462 -17.27 12.54 6.93
CA LYS A 462 -18.30 11.57 7.35
C LYS A 462 -17.66 10.48 8.20
N ALA A 463 -18.42 9.86 9.09
CA ALA A 463 -17.94 8.81 9.99
C ALA A 463 -18.85 7.58 9.98
N ALA A 464 -18.27 6.38 9.91
CA ALA A 464 -18.98 5.11 9.92
C ALA A 464 -18.40 4.12 10.96
N PRO A 465 -18.65 4.33 12.27
CA PRO A 465 -18.18 3.45 13.34
C PRO A 465 -19.03 2.16 13.48
N MET A 466 -18.41 1.00 13.34
CA MET A 466 -19.04 -0.33 13.36
C MET A 466 -18.68 -1.08 14.65
N SER A 467 -19.68 -1.50 15.43
CA SER A 467 -19.53 -2.24 16.69
C SER A 467 -18.57 -1.57 17.69
N GLY A 468 -18.70 -0.25 17.86
CA GLY A 468 -17.92 0.51 18.83
C GLY A 468 -18.58 1.82 19.23
N TRP A 469 -18.05 2.44 20.29
CA TRP A 469 -18.59 3.61 20.95
C TRP A 469 -17.48 4.59 21.35
N HIS A 470 -17.85 5.81 21.71
CA HIS A 470 -16.89 6.78 22.22
C HIS A 470 -16.38 6.34 23.61
N SER A 471 -15.08 6.05 23.70
CA SER A 471 -14.44 5.63 24.94
C SER A 471 -12.95 5.98 24.96
N GLY A 472 -12.42 6.08 26.18
CA GLY A 472 -11.03 6.40 26.47
C GLY A 472 -10.76 6.32 27.97
N SER A 473 -9.49 6.30 28.35
CA SER A 473 -9.02 6.35 29.73
C SER A 473 -8.74 7.78 30.15
N THR A 474 -8.97 8.09 31.43
CA THR A 474 -8.45 9.33 32.01
C THR A 474 -6.93 9.32 31.99
N LEU A 475 -6.31 10.50 31.97
CA LEU A 475 -4.86 10.62 32.03
C LEU A 475 -4.26 9.87 33.22
N ALA A 476 -4.86 10.01 34.41
CA ALA A 476 -4.41 9.32 35.62
C ALA A 476 -4.48 7.80 35.51
N ALA A 477 -5.56 7.25 34.93
CA ALA A 477 -5.69 5.80 34.72
C ALA A 477 -4.64 5.27 33.73
N SER A 478 -4.36 6.02 32.65
CA SER A 478 -3.32 5.66 31.68
C SER A 478 -1.92 5.69 32.29
N GLN A 479 -1.63 6.69 33.15
CA GLN A 479 -0.36 6.78 33.87
C GLN A 479 -0.18 5.62 34.85
N ALA A 480 -1.23 5.26 35.60
CA ALA A 480 -1.21 4.10 36.48
C ALA A 480 -0.98 2.79 35.71
N ALA A 481 -1.64 2.60 34.57
CA ALA A 481 -1.42 1.42 33.71
C ALA A 481 0.02 1.35 33.17
N SER A 482 0.58 2.49 32.75
CA SER A 482 1.96 2.58 32.26
C SER A 482 2.99 2.28 33.36
N LEU A 483 2.72 2.73 34.59
CA LEU A 483 3.53 2.39 35.77
C LEU A 483 3.45 0.89 36.09
N THR A 484 2.25 0.30 36.08
CA THR A 484 2.05 -1.15 36.29
C THR A 484 2.82 -1.97 35.25
N LEU A 485 2.79 -1.57 33.97
CA LEU A 485 3.59 -2.23 32.94
C LEU A 485 5.07 -2.18 33.29
N LEU A 486 5.61 -1.00 33.62
CA LEU A 486 7.03 -0.84 33.98
C LEU A 486 7.39 -1.70 35.20
N GLN A 487 6.55 -1.73 36.24
CA GLN A 487 6.77 -2.58 37.41
C GLN A 487 6.84 -4.06 37.02
N LYS A 488 5.92 -4.55 36.19
CA LYS A 488 5.94 -5.93 35.71
C LYS A 488 7.21 -6.24 34.92
N MET A 489 7.69 -5.31 34.09
CA MET A 489 8.92 -5.48 33.31
C MET A 489 10.14 -5.59 34.24
N LEU A 490 10.23 -4.71 35.25
CA LEU A 490 11.32 -4.75 36.24
C LEU A 490 11.32 -6.05 37.06
N ILE A 491 10.14 -6.55 37.44
CA ILE A 491 10.00 -7.83 38.14
C ILE A 491 10.44 -8.99 37.24
N ARG A 492 9.97 -9.02 35.98
CA ARG A 492 10.35 -10.07 35.02
C ARG A 492 11.86 -10.09 34.74
N ASP A 493 12.51 -8.92 34.78
CA ASP A 493 13.96 -8.80 34.60
C ASP A 493 14.78 -9.07 35.88
N GLY A 494 14.13 -9.34 37.02
CA GLY A 494 14.81 -9.56 38.29
C GLY A 494 15.42 -8.30 38.92
N LEU A 495 15.02 -7.11 38.45
CA LEU A 495 15.43 -5.82 39.03
C LEU A 495 14.59 -5.44 40.26
N ALA A 496 13.49 -6.16 40.47
CA ALA A 496 12.60 -6.06 41.62
C ALA A 496 11.93 -7.42 41.89
N THR A 497 11.45 -7.63 43.11
CA THR A 497 10.75 -8.88 43.48
C THR A 497 9.23 -8.73 43.49
N ASP A 498 8.74 -7.49 43.61
CA ASP A 498 7.33 -7.15 43.70
C ASP A 498 7.10 -5.69 43.26
N ALA A 499 5.84 -5.23 43.26
CA ALA A 499 5.49 -3.88 42.84
C ALA A 499 6.08 -2.78 43.74
N ILE A 500 6.33 -3.07 45.02
CA ILE A 500 6.85 -2.10 46.00
C ILE A 500 8.34 -1.87 45.75
N THR A 501 9.11 -2.94 45.63
CA THR A 501 10.53 -2.92 45.28
C THR A 501 10.75 -2.37 43.87
N ALA A 502 9.84 -2.66 42.92
CA ALA A 502 9.88 -2.04 41.59
C ALA A 502 9.65 -0.53 41.63
N THR A 503 8.70 -0.05 42.44
CA THR A 503 8.50 1.39 42.65
C THR A 503 9.71 2.05 43.28
N THR A 504 10.34 1.38 44.25
CA THR A 504 11.60 1.84 44.88
C THR A 504 12.72 1.94 43.85
N TYR A 505 12.86 0.93 42.98
CA TYR A 505 13.81 0.96 41.87
C TYR A 505 13.56 2.15 40.94
N ILE A 506 12.30 2.37 40.51
CA ILE A 506 11.92 3.48 39.63
C ILE A 506 12.29 4.83 40.26
N ASN A 507 11.97 5.03 41.55
CA ASN A 507 12.26 6.26 42.28
C ASN A 507 13.77 6.49 42.49
N SER A 508 14.59 5.43 42.44
CA SER A 508 16.05 5.53 42.53
C SER A 508 16.74 5.93 41.22
N LYS A 509 15.98 6.08 40.12
CA LYS A 509 16.48 6.31 38.77
C LYS A 509 16.06 7.67 38.23
N THR A 510 16.89 8.24 37.37
CA THR A 510 16.52 9.41 36.58
C THR A 510 15.52 9.05 35.48
N ASN A 511 14.75 10.04 35.01
CA ASN A 511 13.87 9.86 33.85
C ASN A 511 14.65 9.36 32.61
N ALA A 512 15.89 9.82 32.42
CA ALA A 512 16.74 9.39 31.31
C ALA A 512 17.11 7.89 31.41
N GLU A 513 17.45 7.39 32.60
CA GLU A 513 17.73 5.97 32.81
C GLU A 513 16.50 5.09 32.58
N ILE A 514 15.33 5.49 33.10
CA ILE A 514 14.08 4.74 32.86
C ILE A 514 13.70 4.76 31.38
N LYS A 515 13.86 5.90 30.69
CA LYS A 515 13.63 5.99 29.24
C LYS A 515 14.59 5.07 28.47
N ALA A 516 15.87 5.05 28.82
CA ALA A 516 16.85 4.16 28.20
C ALA A 516 16.50 2.68 28.44
N TYR A 517 16.09 2.31 29.65
CA TYR A 517 15.61 0.97 29.96
C TYR A 517 14.42 0.57 29.07
N LEU A 518 13.40 1.43 28.97
CA LEU A 518 12.20 1.18 28.16
C LEU A 518 12.52 1.07 26.65
N LEU A 519 13.37 1.97 26.12
CA LEU A 519 13.80 1.94 24.72
C LEU A 519 14.68 0.72 24.40
N GLY A 520 15.40 0.20 25.40
CA GLY A 520 16.25 -1.00 25.26
C GLY A 520 15.46 -2.31 25.15
N LYS A 521 14.15 -2.32 25.37
CA LYS A 521 13.32 -3.53 25.24
C LYS A 521 12.87 -3.76 23.80
N SER A 522 12.71 -5.04 23.43
CA SER A 522 12.14 -5.38 22.13
C SER A 522 10.63 -5.13 22.13
N ALA A 523 10.06 -4.85 20.96
CA ALA A 523 8.61 -4.73 20.81
C ALA A 523 7.85 -6.01 21.18
N ALA A 524 8.45 -7.17 20.89
CA ALA A 524 7.95 -8.48 21.32
C ALA A 524 7.84 -8.57 22.84
N TYR A 525 8.90 -8.20 23.57
CA TYR A 525 8.91 -8.19 25.03
C TYR A 525 7.82 -7.29 25.58
N ILE A 526 7.66 -6.06 25.06
CA ILE A 526 6.61 -5.13 25.49
C ILE A 526 5.21 -5.71 25.23
N SER A 527 5.00 -6.36 24.09
CA SER A 527 3.72 -6.96 23.71
C SER A 527 3.35 -8.16 24.60
N GLU A 528 4.32 -8.99 24.98
CA GLU A 528 4.12 -10.09 25.94
C GLU A 528 3.75 -9.58 27.34
N MET A 529 4.39 -8.49 27.79
CA MET A 529 4.11 -7.87 29.09
C MET A 529 2.75 -7.18 29.16
N ALA A 530 2.14 -6.91 28.01
CA ALA A 530 0.83 -6.28 27.90
C ALA A 530 -0.34 -7.26 28.13
N LEU A 531 -0.08 -8.57 28.25
CA LEU A 531 -1.14 -9.55 28.49
C LEU A 531 -1.66 -9.45 29.94
N PRO A 532 -2.98 -9.45 30.15
CA PRO A 532 -3.55 -9.58 31.49
C PRO A 532 -3.32 -11.00 32.01
N GLU A 533 -2.84 -11.12 33.25
CA GLU A 533 -2.56 -12.41 33.91
C GLU A 533 -3.79 -13.33 34.02
N ASN A 534 -5.00 -12.77 33.95
CA ASN A 534 -6.28 -13.50 34.06
C ASN A 534 -7.13 -13.45 32.78
N GLY A 535 -6.54 -13.10 31.63
CA GLY A 535 -7.29 -13.00 30.36
C GLY A 535 -8.35 -11.88 30.32
N SER A 536 -8.39 -11.00 31.33
CA SER A 536 -9.33 -9.88 31.38
C SER A 536 -8.99 -8.81 30.35
N VAL A 537 -9.95 -8.45 29.50
CA VAL A 537 -9.84 -7.31 28.57
C VAL A 537 -9.83 -5.95 29.30
N THR A 538 -9.84 -5.92 30.63
CA THR A 538 -9.80 -4.69 31.43
C THR A 538 -8.35 -4.32 31.78
N GLY A 539 -7.75 -3.46 30.97
CA GLY A 539 -6.36 -2.97 31.12
C GLY A 539 -5.68 -2.60 29.80
N VAL A 540 -6.46 -2.43 28.74
CA VAL A 540 -5.94 -2.27 27.37
C VAL A 540 -5.37 -0.87 27.16
N ALA A 541 -4.37 -0.79 26.28
CA ALA A 541 -4.00 0.43 25.60
C ALA A 541 -5.25 1.10 25.00
N ALA A 542 -5.67 2.21 25.59
CA ALA A 542 -6.88 2.93 25.24
C ALA A 542 -6.53 4.38 24.91
N ASN A 543 -7.37 5.01 24.11
CA ASN A 543 -7.34 6.45 23.86
C ASN A 543 -7.28 7.21 25.19
N ILE A 544 -6.38 8.17 25.31
CA ILE A 544 -6.11 8.89 26.55
C ILE A 544 -6.75 10.27 26.46
N TYR A 545 -7.63 10.63 27.39
CA TYR A 545 -8.10 12.00 27.51
C TYR A 545 -7.00 12.89 28.09
N ASP A 546 -6.14 13.39 27.20
CA ASP A 546 -4.89 14.10 27.55
C ASP A 546 -5.02 15.62 27.47
N GLY A 547 -6.10 16.14 26.88
CA GLY A 547 -6.34 17.56 26.68
C GLY A 547 -5.60 18.18 25.49
N THR A 548 -4.69 17.46 24.84
CA THR A 548 -3.95 17.93 23.65
C THR A 548 -4.41 17.23 22.37
N VAL A 549 -4.33 15.90 22.31
CA VAL A 549 -4.75 15.11 21.14
C VAL A 549 -6.24 14.84 21.21
N LEU A 550 -6.72 14.46 22.39
CA LEU A 550 -8.12 14.25 22.71
C LEU A 550 -8.58 15.25 23.77
N PRO A 551 -9.90 15.40 23.97
CA PRO A 551 -10.45 16.26 25.02
C PRO A 551 -9.93 15.85 26.41
N PRO A 552 -9.96 16.74 27.40
CA PRO A 552 -9.48 16.43 28.76
C PRO A 552 -10.31 15.35 29.46
N ASP A 553 -11.55 15.12 29.04
CA ASP A 553 -12.41 14.07 29.56
C ASP A 553 -13.53 13.67 28.57
N ALA A 554 -14.25 12.60 28.89
CA ALA A 554 -15.35 12.10 28.06
C ALA A 554 -16.61 12.99 28.06
N ALA A 555 -16.77 13.87 29.05
CA ALA A 555 -17.95 14.72 29.18
C ALA A 555 -17.88 15.93 28.25
N THR A 556 -16.67 16.45 28.04
CA THR A 556 -16.39 17.59 27.16
C THR A 556 -16.32 17.21 25.68
N ALA A 557 -16.17 15.93 25.36
CA ALA A 557 -15.90 15.45 24.00
C ALA A 557 -16.96 15.79 22.94
N PHE A 558 -18.24 15.83 23.33
CA PHE A 558 -19.37 16.21 22.45
C PHE A 558 -19.86 17.65 22.71
N THR A 559 -19.02 18.50 23.29
CA THR A 559 -19.35 19.89 23.58
C THR A 559 -18.19 20.82 23.16
N GLY A 560 -18.49 22.06 22.77
CA GLY A 560 -17.45 23.06 22.46
C GLY A 560 -16.65 22.79 21.17
N SER A 561 -15.36 23.16 21.17
CA SER A 561 -14.49 23.20 19.98
C SER A 561 -13.81 21.88 19.59
N TYR A 562 -14.13 20.76 20.26
CA TYR A 562 -13.49 19.46 20.03
C TYR A 562 -14.17 18.62 18.96
N LEU A 563 -15.49 18.75 18.80
CA LEU A 563 -16.28 17.90 17.91
C LEU A 563 -16.09 18.30 16.45
N ASN A 564 -15.55 17.38 15.66
CA ASN A 564 -15.62 17.39 14.20
C ASN A 564 -17.03 16.93 13.78
N ASN A 565 -17.93 17.89 13.66
CA ASN A 565 -19.35 17.63 13.43
C ASN A 565 -19.63 17.22 11.97
N VAL A 566 -19.67 15.91 11.73
CA VAL A 566 -19.92 15.30 10.41
C VAL A 566 -21.03 14.26 10.49
N PRO A 567 -21.74 13.93 9.38
CA PRO A 567 -22.70 12.84 9.34
C PRO A 567 -22.13 11.51 9.85
N VAL A 568 -22.98 10.71 10.51
CA VAL A 568 -22.61 9.44 11.15
C VAL A 568 -23.48 8.29 10.65
N LEU A 569 -22.86 7.15 10.32
CA LEU A 569 -23.51 5.87 10.04
C LEU A 569 -22.94 4.79 10.97
N ALA A 570 -23.57 4.57 12.13
CA ALA A 570 -23.09 3.62 13.12
C ALA A 570 -23.75 2.24 12.97
N GLY A 571 -23.04 1.18 13.38
CA GLY A 571 -23.54 -0.19 13.27
C GLY A 571 -23.27 -1.03 14.50
N VAL A 572 -24.12 -2.01 14.77
CA VAL A 572 -23.84 -3.15 15.66
C VAL A 572 -24.29 -4.43 14.97
N THR A 573 -23.76 -5.56 15.40
CA THR A 573 -24.29 -6.87 15.03
C THR A 573 -25.29 -7.37 16.06
N ASN A 574 -26.14 -8.32 15.68
CA ASN A 574 -27.19 -8.81 16.57
C ASN A 574 -26.65 -9.76 17.66
N GLU A 575 -25.46 -10.32 17.47
CA GLU A 575 -24.88 -11.36 18.34
C GLU A 575 -23.42 -11.07 18.74
N GLU A 576 -23.10 -9.78 18.93
CA GLU A 576 -21.78 -9.28 19.37
C GLU A 576 -21.11 -10.14 20.45
N GLY A 577 -21.87 -10.50 21.49
CA GLY A 577 -21.36 -11.18 22.67
C GLY A 577 -20.88 -12.61 22.45
N LYS A 578 -21.33 -13.29 21.37
CA LYS A 578 -20.87 -14.66 21.06
C LYS A 578 -19.37 -14.72 20.79
N TRP A 579 -18.78 -13.60 20.36
CA TRP A 579 -17.34 -13.47 20.13
C TRP A 579 -16.50 -13.38 21.42
N TYR A 580 -17.10 -12.95 22.52
CA TYR A 580 -16.42 -12.58 23.77
C TYR A 580 -16.76 -13.48 24.95
N LEU A 581 -17.32 -14.66 24.65
CA LEU A 581 -17.52 -15.70 25.64
C LEU A 581 -16.17 -16.25 26.10
N SER A 582 -16.08 -16.58 27.39
CA SER A 582 -14.88 -17.20 27.96
C SER A 582 -14.76 -18.64 27.46
N PRO A 583 -13.75 -18.99 26.65
CA PRO A 583 -13.61 -20.36 26.15
C PRO A 583 -13.56 -21.40 27.27
N ALA A 584 -12.85 -21.08 28.36
CA ALA A 584 -12.73 -21.97 29.51
C ALA A 584 -14.08 -22.24 30.21
N ALA A 585 -15.02 -21.28 30.15
CA ALA A 585 -16.31 -21.39 30.81
C ALA A 585 -17.43 -21.93 29.91
N THR A 586 -17.39 -21.64 28.61
CA THR A 586 -18.52 -21.92 27.70
C THR A 586 -18.23 -23.01 26.67
N TYR A 587 -16.97 -23.28 26.36
CA TYR A 587 -16.60 -24.27 25.33
C TYR A 587 -16.24 -25.60 25.97
N VAL A 588 -16.39 -26.69 25.20
CA VAL A 588 -15.99 -28.02 25.66
C VAL A 588 -14.52 -28.05 26.11
N ALA A 589 -14.21 -28.89 27.08
CA ALA A 589 -12.85 -28.99 27.60
C ALA A 589 -11.84 -29.27 26.48
N GLY A 590 -10.76 -28.49 26.44
CA GLY A 590 -9.72 -28.60 25.41
C GLY A 590 -9.97 -27.78 24.14
N LEU A 591 -11.16 -27.18 23.95
CA LEU A 591 -11.44 -26.29 22.81
C LEU A 591 -10.85 -24.89 23.03
N ASN A 592 -9.54 -24.78 22.82
CA ASN A 592 -8.84 -23.50 22.77
C ASN A 592 -8.90 -22.88 21.35
N PHE A 593 -8.39 -21.67 21.20
CA PHE A 593 -8.42 -20.95 19.93
C PHE A 593 -7.74 -21.69 18.76
N PRO A 594 -6.52 -22.24 18.88
CA PRO A 594 -5.93 -23.06 17.82
C PRO A 594 -6.81 -24.22 17.35
N VAL A 595 -7.46 -24.93 18.28
CA VAL A 595 -8.37 -26.04 17.95
C VAL A 595 -9.64 -25.53 17.27
N LEU A 596 -10.28 -24.48 17.82
CA LEU A 596 -11.46 -23.86 17.21
C LEU A 596 -11.15 -23.32 15.80
N TRP A 597 -9.98 -22.70 15.62
CA TRP A 597 -9.55 -22.22 14.32
C TRP A 597 -9.32 -23.36 13.32
N THR A 598 -8.84 -24.51 13.79
CA THR A 598 -8.70 -25.73 12.97
C THR A 598 -10.08 -26.22 12.51
N TYR A 599 -11.07 -26.29 13.40
CA TYR A 599 -12.45 -26.62 13.01
C TYR A 599 -13.00 -25.64 11.98
N LYS A 600 -12.85 -24.33 12.20
CA LYS A 600 -13.31 -23.31 11.25
C LYS A 600 -12.60 -23.43 9.90
N SER A 601 -11.29 -23.62 9.89
CA SER A 601 -10.47 -23.62 8.67
C SER A 601 -10.67 -24.87 7.82
N ASN A 602 -10.97 -26.01 8.45
CA ASN A 602 -11.19 -27.27 7.76
C ASN A 602 -12.66 -27.51 7.39
N PHE A 603 -13.57 -26.69 7.92
CA PHE A 603 -14.99 -26.79 7.60
C PHE A 603 -15.26 -26.29 6.18
N ASP A 604 -15.77 -27.17 5.33
CA ASP A 604 -16.24 -26.85 4.00
C ASP A 604 -17.69 -27.36 3.84
N PRO A 605 -18.69 -26.45 3.88
CA PRO A 605 -20.09 -26.83 3.81
C PRO A 605 -20.53 -27.35 2.44
N ASP A 606 -19.74 -27.14 1.39
CA ASP A 606 -20.05 -27.57 0.03
C ASP A 606 -19.31 -28.87 -0.34
N ASN A 607 -18.50 -29.43 0.57
CA ASN A 607 -17.77 -30.67 0.38
C ASN A 607 -18.31 -31.79 1.29
N PRO A 608 -18.99 -32.82 0.74
CA PRO A 608 -19.58 -33.89 1.53
C PRO A 608 -18.55 -34.82 2.19
N GLY A 609 -17.26 -34.72 1.83
CA GLY A 609 -16.18 -35.51 2.43
C GLY A 609 -15.63 -34.95 3.74
N VAL A 610 -16.06 -33.75 4.17
CA VAL A 610 -15.61 -33.15 5.43
C VAL A 610 -16.50 -33.64 6.58
N ALA A 611 -15.87 -34.10 7.68
CA ALA A 611 -16.60 -34.57 8.84
C ALA A 611 -17.47 -33.45 9.44
N PRO A 612 -18.74 -33.74 9.78
CA PRO A 612 -19.62 -32.73 10.38
C PRO A 612 -19.10 -32.33 11.76
N VAL A 613 -19.20 -31.04 12.08
CA VAL A 613 -18.98 -30.52 13.43
C VAL A 613 -20.34 -30.42 14.11
N ALA A 614 -20.52 -31.04 15.28
CA ALA A 614 -21.75 -30.92 16.05
C ALA A 614 -21.67 -29.75 17.04
N LEU A 615 -22.82 -29.22 17.46
CA LEU A 615 -22.85 -28.16 18.47
C LEU A 615 -22.27 -28.63 19.82
N THR A 616 -22.43 -29.92 20.13
CA THR A 616 -21.85 -30.60 21.30
C THR A 616 -20.34 -30.73 21.25
N ASP A 617 -19.70 -30.54 20.10
CA ASP A 617 -18.24 -30.47 19.97
C ASP A 617 -17.70 -29.07 20.28
N LEU A 618 -18.59 -28.07 20.38
CA LEU A 618 -18.24 -26.66 20.52
C LEU A 618 -18.66 -26.08 21.88
N ILE A 619 -19.85 -26.43 22.37
CA ILE A 619 -20.48 -25.82 23.55
C ILE A 619 -20.59 -26.85 24.67
N GLN A 620 -20.31 -26.44 25.92
CA GLN A 620 -20.55 -27.32 27.07
C GLN A 620 -22.03 -27.66 27.23
N SER A 621 -22.32 -28.89 27.67
CA SER A 621 -23.69 -29.39 27.85
C SER A 621 -24.55 -28.53 28.79
N ALA A 622 -23.94 -27.83 29.75
CA ALA A 622 -24.64 -26.95 30.69
C ALA A 622 -25.33 -25.74 30.01
N TYR A 623 -24.86 -25.33 28.82
CA TYR A 623 -25.45 -24.25 28.03
C TYR A 623 -26.36 -24.77 26.90
N LEU A 624 -26.64 -26.08 26.87
CA LEU A 624 -27.53 -26.71 25.90
C LEU A 624 -28.90 -27.04 26.52
N PRO A 625 -30.01 -26.93 25.75
CA PRO A 625 -30.06 -26.43 24.37
C PRO A 625 -29.73 -24.93 24.29
N ALA A 626 -29.05 -24.51 23.21
CA ALA A 626 -28.52 -23.14 23.09
C ALA A 626 -29.59 -22.05 23.19
N SER A 627 -30.81 -22.37 22.77
CA SER A 627 -32.00 -21.50 22.81
C SER A 627 -32.83 -21.64 24.09
N ALA A 628 -32.37 -22.39 25.10
CA ALA A 628 -33.08 -22.51 26.37
C ALA A 628 -33.34 -21.13 26.99
N ALA A 629 -34.52 -20.97 27.60
CA ALA A 629 -34.89 -19.74 28.30
C ALA A 629 -33.82 -19.37 29.34
N PHE A 630 -33.15 -18.25 29.11
CA PHE A 630 -32.12 -17.73 29.99
C PHE A 630 -32.75 -16.83 31.06
N THR A 631 -32.34 -17.00 32.32
CA THR A 631 -32.80 -16.18 33.44
C THR A 631 -31.61 -15.59 34.19
N LEU A 632 -31.76 -14.35 34.68
CA LEU A 632 -30.79 -13.70 35.54
C LEU A 632 -31.04 -14.11 37.02
N PRO A 633 -30.00 -14.14 37.87
CA PRO A 633 -28.60 -13.75 37.64
C PRO A 633 -27.82 -14.76 36.79
N CYS A 634 -26.69 -14.34 36.23
CA CYS A 634 -25.85 -15.15 35.34
C CYS A 634 -25.51 -16.52 35.96
N SER A 635 -26.08 -17.59 35.42
CA SER A 635 -25.75 -18.97 35.75
C SER A 635 -25.10 -19.66 34.54
N ASN A 636 -24.39 -20.75 34.81
CA ASN A 636 -23.94 -21.70 33.79
C ASN A 636 -25.04 -22.68 33.39
N THR A 637 -26.25 -22.54 33.95
CA THR A 637 -27.45 -23.34 33.66
C THR A 637 -28.46 -22.47 32.93
N GLY A 638 -28.25 -22.29 31.63
CA GLY A 638 -29.06 -21.42 30.81
C GLY A 638 -28.50 -21.34 29.39
N GLY A 639 -29.39 -21.23 28.39
CA GLY A 639 -29.01 -21.35 26.99
C GLY A 639 -27.83 -20.45 26.59
N TYR A 640 -26.91 -21.00 25.79
CA TYR A 640 -25.73 -20.32 25.25
C TYR A 640 -26.02 -18.93 24.70
N ASN A 641 -27.12 -18.80 23.96
CA ASN A 641 -27.57 -17.54 23.36
C ASN A 641 -27.84 -16.45 24.41
N GLY A 642 -28.61 -16.77 25.45
CA GLY A 642 -28.92 -15.82 26.51
C GLY A 642 -27.69 -15.45 27.33
N TYR A 643 -26.79 -16.40 27.58
CA TYR A 643 -25.52 -16.11 28.24
C TYR A 643 -24.65 -15.13 27.43
N ALA A 644 -24.55 -15.31 26.10
CA ALA A 644 -23.88 -14.36 25.20
C ALA A 644 -24.55 -12.98 25.19
N GLN A 645 -25.87 -12.94 25.33
CA GLN A 645 -26.65 -11.70 25.31
C GLN A 645 -26.41 -10.84 26.56
N TYR A 646 -26.22 -11.46 27.73
CA TYR A 646 -26.27 -10.76 29.03
C TYR A 646 -25.06 -10.94 29.95
N CYS A 647 -24.25 -12.00 29.81
CA CYS A 647 -23.32 -12.44 30.87
C CYS A 647 -21.86 -12.59 30.46
N GLY A 648 -21.55 -12.66 29.16
CA GLY A 648 -20.17 -12.68 28.67
C GLY A 648 -19.34 -11.46 29.13
N THR A 649 -18.02 -11.48 28.91
CA THR A 649 -17.15 -10.35 29.29
C THR A 649 -17.50 -9.05 28.56
N LEU A 650 -17.88 -9.16 27.29
CA LEU A 650 -18.48 -8.09 26.50
C LEU A 650 -19.79 -8.62 25.87
N PRO A 651 -20.90 -8.63 26.63
CA PRO A 651 -22.14 -9.23 26.16
C PRO A 651 -22.82 -8.33 25.13
N THR A 652 -23.72 -8.88 24.31
CA THR A 652 -24.42 -8.12 23.25
C THR A 652 -25.15 -6.89 23.80
N SER A 653 -25.80 -7.02 24.96
CA SER A 653 -26.50 -5.91 25.63
C SER A 653 -25.58 -4.73 25.96
N LEU A 654 -24.30 -4.97 26.25
CA LEU A 654 -23.33 -3.91 26.52
C LEU A 654 -22.98 -3.12 25.26
N PHE A 655 -22.70 -3.80 24.15
CA PHE A 655 -22.41 -3.15 22.86
C PHE A 655 -23.55 -2.22 22.45
N TRP A 656 -24.79 -2.72 22.53
CA TRP A 656 -25.98 -1.95 22.23
C TRP A 656 -26.13 -0.75 23.16
N SER A 657 -26.03 -0.94 24.48
CA SER A 657 -26.17 0.13 25.47
C SER A 657 -25.14 1.26 25.28
N LEU A 658 -23.86 0.91 25.10
CA LEU A 658 -22.78 1.89 24.96
C LEU A 658 -22.84 2.66 23.64
N GLN A 659 -23.20 1.97 22.54
CA GLN A 659 -23.39 2.66 21.28
C GLN A 659 -24.62 3.57 21.31
N THR A 660 -25.76 3.09 21.83
CA THR A 660 -26.98 3.89 22.02
C THR A 660 -26.68 5.14 22.84
N THR A 661 -25.89 5.02 23.91
CA THR A 661 -25.45 6.17 24.72
C THR A 661 -24.65 7.18 23.88
N THR A 662 -23.76 6.71 23.01
CA THR A 662 -22.99 7.58 22.11
C THR A 662 -23.87 8.25 21.06
N LEU A 663 -24.79 7.51 20.44
CA LEU A 663 -25.72 8.03 19.44
C LEU A 663 -26.68 9.07 20.02
N ASN A 664 -27.17 8.87 21.24
CA ASN A 664 -28.00 9.84 21.95
C ASN A 664 -27.27 11.16 22.22
N ARG A 665 -25.94 11.13 22.43
CA ARG A 665 -25.12 12.35 22.56
C ARG A 665 -24.88 13.01 21.20
N MET A 666 -24.70 12.23 20.15
CA MET A 666 -24.39 12.73 18.81
C MET A 666 -25.60 13.35 18.11
N GLN A 667 -26.77 12.71 18.20
CA GLN A 667 -27.93 13.04 17.37
C GLN A 667 -28.41 14.50 17.49
N PRO A 668 -28.46 15.14 18.67
CA PRO A 668 -28.85 16.55 18.79
C PRO A 668 -27.88 17.51 18.10
N LEU A 669 -26.61 17.10 17.93
CA LEU A 669 -25.54 17.88 17.34
C LEU A 669 -25.41 17.64 15.84
N GLN A 670 -25.79 16.44 15.39
CA GLN A 670 -25.77 16.01 14.00
C GLN A 670 -27.04 15.24 13.64
N PRO A 671 -28.02 15.91 13.01
CA PRO A 671 -29.28 15.28 12.60
C PRO A 671 -29.08 14.14 11.59
N LYS A 672 -28.00 14.16 10.78
CA LYS A 672 -27.63 13.06 9.88
C LYS A 672 -26.85 11.97 10.62
N THR A 673 -27.47 11.43 11.66
CA THR A 673 -26.98 10.28 12.42
C THR A 673 -27.87 9.10 12.10
N TYR A 674 -27.31 8.03 11.53
CA TYR A 674 -28.01 6.81 11.15
C TYR A 674 -27.42 5.63 11.90
N ALA A 675 -28.23 4.61 12.17
CA ALA A 675 -27.78 3.39 12.79
C ALA A 675 -28.32 2.14 12.10
N TYR A 676 -27.56 1.05 12.09
CA TYR A 676 -28.04 -0.27 11.68
C TYR A 676 -27.85 -1.35 12.76
N ASN A 677 -28.56 -2.45 12.57
CA ASN A 677 -28.35 -3.74 13.22
C ASN A 677 -28.11 -4.81 12.14
N PHE A 678 -26.95 -5.45 12.15
CA PHE A 678 -26.63 -6.54 11.24
C PHE A 678 -27.09 -7.88 11.83
N MET A 679 -28.00 -8.57 11.12
CA MET A 679 -28.74 -9.72 11.66
C MET A 679 -28.50 -11.03 10.92
N TRP A 680 -27.59 -11.07 9.95
CA TRP A 680 -27.42 -12.23 9.09
C TRP A 680 -26.90 -13.46 9.87
N ASN A 681 -27.71 -14.52 9.89
CA ASN A 681 -27.44 -15.75 10.62
C ASN A 681 -27.61 -17.02 9.77
N GLN A 682 -27.42 -16.91 8.45
CA GLN A 682 -27.64 -18.02 7.49
C GLN A 682 -26.39 -18.89 7.29
N GLN A 683 -25.46 -18.91 8.25
CA GLN A 683 -24.30 -19.80 8.17
C GLN A 683 -24.74 -21.28 8.20
N PRO A 684 -23.99 -22.20 7.58
CA PRO A 684 -24.25 -23.63 7.74
C PRO A 684 -24.19 -24.05 9.22
N ALA A 685 -25.04 -24.99 9.62
CA ALA A 685 -25.00 -25.56 10.96
C ALA A 685 -23.61 -26.22 11.22
N PRO A 686 -23.05 -26.10 12.44
CA PRO A 686 -23.63 -25.48 13.65
C PRO A 686 -23.26 -23.99 13.82
N TRP A 687 -22.61 -23.37 12.82
CA TRP A 687 -22.01 -22.04 12.95
C TRP A 687 -23.04 -20.91 13.06
N ASN A 688 -24.23 -21.08 12.52
CA ASN A 688 -25.35 -20.15 12.72
C ASN A 688 -25.74 -20.03 14.19
N THR A 689 -25.66 -21.12 14.96
CA THR A 689 -25.93 -21.09 16.40
C THR A 689 -24.68 -20.70 17.19
N PHE A 690 -23.51 -21.25 16.86
CA PHE A 690 -22.28 -21.00 17.63
C PHE A 690 -21.76 -19.56 17.47
N ILE A 691 -21.85 -19.00 16.26
CA ILE A 691 -21.34 -17.67 15.89
C ILE A 691 -22.51 -16.73 15.58
N GLY A 692 -23.37 -17.12 14.65
CA GLY A 692 -24.48 -16.27 14.18
C GLY A 692 -23.99 -14.92 13.64
N ALA A 693 -24.74 -13.85 13.88
CA ALA A 693 -24.42 -12.47 13.53
C ALA A 693 -23.39 -11.85 14.49
N ALA A 694 -22.21 -12.47 14.59
CA ALA A 694 -21.19 -12.11 15.57
C ALA A 694 -20.47 -10.81 15.26
N HIS A 695 -19.77 -10.27 16.27
CA HIS A 695 -18.85 -9.15 16.17
C HIS A 695 -17.92 -9.29 14.95
N VAL A 696 -17.64 -8.20 14.23
CA VAL A 696 -16.78 -8.11 13.01
C VAL A 696 -17.43 -8.62 11.72
N GLN A 697 -18.45 -9.48 11.77
CA GLN A 697 -18.91 -10.19 10.58
C GLN A 697 -19.48 -9.27 9.49
N ASP A 698 -20.06 -8.14 9.88
CA ASP A 698 -20.62 -7.13 8.98
C ASP A 698 -19.56 -6.47 8.08
N VAL A 699 -18.26 -6.52 8.44
CA VAL A 699 -17.17 -5.98 7.61
C VAL A 699 -17.02 -6.74 6.30
N ALA A 700 -17.08 -8.07 6.32
CA ALA A 700 -17.00 -8.89 5.11
C ALA A 700 -18.13 -8.53 4.13
N PHE A 701 -19.32 -8.20 4.64
CA PHE A 701 -20.44 -7.73 3.83
C PHE A 701 -20.24 -6.31 3.31
N MET A 702 -19.66 -5.44 4.12
CA MET A 702 -19.35 -4.06 3.76
C MET A 702 -18.29 -3.97 2.65
N PHE A 703 -17.35 -4.91 2.57
CA PHE A 703 -16.35 -4.96 1.49
C PHE A 703 -16.70 -5.94 0.35
N GLY A 704 -17.55 -6.94 0.63
CA GLY A 704 -17.88 -8.02 -0.32
C GLY A 704 -16.87 -9.17 -0.35
N ASN A 705 -16.18 -9.42 0.75
CA ASN A 705 -15.12 -10.41 0.83
C ASN A 705 -15.63 -11.70 1.47
N PHE A 706 -16.00 -12.68 0.64
CA PHE A 706 -16.53 -13.99 1.07
C PHE A 706 -15.58 -15.17 0.81
N GLY A 707 -14.31 -14.89 0.56
CA GLY A 707 -13.27 -15.90 0.36
C GLY A 707 -12.65 -16.35 1.68
N THR A 708 -11.36 -16.69 1.62
CA THR A 708 -10.53 -16.96 2.80
C THR A 708 -10.43 -15.71 3.67
N GLY A 709 -10.81 -15.81 4.95
CA GLY A 709 -10.96 -14.69 5.88
C GLY A 709 -11.32 -15.17 7.29
N ILE A 710 -11.87 -14.29 8.12
CA ILE A 710 -12.18 -14.58 9.53
C ILE A 710 -13.39 -15.52 9.68
N PHE A 711 -14.35 -15.41 8.76
CA PHE A 711 -15.65 -16.10 8.81
C PHE A 711 -15.89 -17.07 7.63
N SER A 712 -14.83 -17.58 7.00
CA SER A 712 -14.95 -18.44 5.82
C SER A 712 -15.87 -19.65 6.01
N GLN A 713 -15.89 -20.25 7.20
CA GLN A 713 -16.78 -21.37 7.54
C GLN A 713 -18.28 -21.02 7.46
N GLY A 714 -18.63 -19.73 7.44
CA GLY A 714 -20.00 -19.27 7.34
C GLY A 714 -20.53 -19.18 5.90
N TYR A 715 -19.68 -19.31 4.90
CA TYR A 715 -20.03 -19.05 3.50
C TYR A 715 -20.17 -20.36 2.73
N SER A 716 -21.35 -20.61 2.17
CA SER A 716 -21.63 -21.77 1.30
C SER A 716 -22.26 -21.33 -0.01
N ASN A 717 -22.42 -22.27 -0.96
CA ASN A 717 -23.21 -22.06 -2.16
C ASN A 717 -24.69 -21.83 -1.83
N ALA A 718 -25.21 -22.54 -0.82
CA ALA A 718 -26.62 -22.47 -0.44
C ALA A 718 -27.05 -21.08 0.03
N ASN A 719 -26.20 -20.36 0.79
CA ASN A 719 -26.51 -19.02 1.29
C ASN A 719 -25.96 -17.88 0.42
N LYS A 720 -25.22 -18.19 -0.66
CA LYS A 720 -24.58 -17.22 -1.55
C LYS A 720 -25.54 -16.17 -2.12
N PRO A 721 -26.74 -16.52 -2.66
CA PRO A 721 -27.61 -15.51 -3.28
C PRO A 721 -28.08 -14.43 -2.30
N GLY A 722 -28.62 -14.83 -1.14
CA GLY A 722 -29.07 -13.87 -0.12
C GLY A 722 -27.91 -13.11 0.52
N ARG A 723 -26.79 -13.78 0.78
CA ARG A 723 -25.57 -13.17 1.33
C ARG A 723 -25.02 -12.07 0.43
N GLU A 724 -24.87 -12.34 -0.88
CA GLU A 724 -24.40 -11.35 -1.86
C GLU A 724 -25.39 -10.21 -2.05
N ALA A 725 -26.70 -10.50 -2.03
CA ALA A 725 -27.74 -9.46 -2.09
C ALA A 725 -27.64 -8.49 -0.90
N LEU A 726 -27.43 -9.01 0.32
CA LEU A 726 -27.27 -8.18 1.52
C LEU A 726 -25.99 -7.36 1.46
N SER A 727 -24.90 -8.00 1.03
CA SER A 727 -23.62 -7.35 0.85
C SER A 727 -23.69 -6.18 -0.15
N LEU A 728 -24.37 -6.38 -1.28
CA LEU A 728 -24.58 -5.32 -2.26
C LEU A 728 -25.43 -4.18 -1.70
N MET A 729 -26.49 -4.49 -0.94
CA MET A 729 -27.34 -3.50 -0.27
C MET A 729 -26.53 -2.65 0.72
N MET A 730 -25.69 -3.29 1.53
CA MET A 730 -24.79 -2.60 2.47
C MET A 730 -23.77 -1.72 1.74
N ARG A 731 -23.12 -2.25 0.70
CA ARG A 731 -22.16 -1.49 -0.13
C ARG A 731 -22.78 -0.26 -0.77
N LYS A 732 -23.96 -0.41 -1.37
CA LYS A 732 -24.69 0.71 -1.98
C LYS A 732 -25.08 1.77 -0.96
N SER A 733 -25.48 1.35 0.25
CA SER A 733 -25.86 2.26 1.33
C SER A 733 -24.65 3.02 1.87
N LEU A 734 -23.51 2.34 2.06
CA LEU A 734 -22.26 3.00 2.43
C LEU A 734 -21.80 3.97 1.34
N HIS A 735 -21.87 3.60 0.06
CA HIS A 735 -21.55 4.50 -1.05
C HIS A 735 -22.46 5.74 -1.08
N ALA A 736 -23.78 5.56 -0.95
CA ALA A 736 -24.73 6.69 -0.87
C ALA A 736 -24.40 7.63 0.30
N PHE A 737 -24.08 7.05 1.46
CA PHE A 737 -23.62 7.79 2.62
C PHE A 737 -22.33 8.54 2.32
N MET A 738 -21.32 7.89 1.74
CA MET A 738 -20.06 8.52 1.34
C MET A 738 -20.28 9.73 0.42
N MET A 739 -21.24 9.66 -0.49
CA MET A 739 -21.55 10.76 -1.40
C MET A 739 -22.27 11.93 -0.70
N THR A 740 -23.25 11.66 0.17
CA THR A 740 -24.25 12.66 0.58
C THR A 740 -24.41 12.86 2.09
N GLY A 741 -23.81 11.97 2.89
CA GLY A 741 -24.07 11.83 4.31
C GLY A 741 -25.41 11.17 4.63
N ASP A 742 -26.09 10.59 3.64
CA ASP A 742 -27.36 9.88 3.76
C ASP A 742 -27.23 8.48 3.13
N PRO A 743 -27.51 7.38 3.87
CA PRO A 743 -27.35 6.03 3.35
C PRO A 743 -28.50 5.55 2.43
N ASN A 744 -29.57 6.36 2.27
CA ASN A 744 -30.73 5.98 1.48
C ASN A 744 -30.39 5.73 0.01
N ASN A 745 -30.90 4.62 -0.51
CA ASN A 745 -30.79 4.24 -1.91
C ASN A 745 -31.89 3.23 -2.27
N ALA A 746 -32.17 3.09 -3.57
CA ALA A 746 -33.29 2.28 -4.06
C ALA A 746 -33.23 0.79 -3.67
N SER A 747 -32.04 0.26 -3.32
CA SER A 747 -31.92 -1.17 -2.98
C SER A 747 -32.48 -1.55 -1.62
N LEU A 748 -32.74 -0.57 -0.73
CA LEU A 748 -33.24 -0.81 0.61
C LEU A 748 -34.70 -1.29 0.64
N GLY A 749 -35.52 -0.90 -0.36
CA GLY A 749 -36.97 -1.15 -0.35
C GLY A 749 -37.73 -0.44 0.79
N THR A 750 -37.04 0.37 1.59
CA THR A 750 -37.56 1.16 2.69
C THR A 750 -36.73 2.44 2.84
N THR A 751 -37.22 3.39 3.62
CA THR A 751 -36.46 4.60 3.97
C THR A 751 -35.67 4.35 5.25
N TRP A 752 -34.35 4.50 5.17
CA TRP A 752 -33.48 4.51 6.33
C TRP A 752 -33.62 5.86 7.04
N GLN A 753 -34.40 5.86 8.11
CA GLN A 753 -34.63 7.06 8.92
C GLN A 753 -33.44 7.31 9.86
N ALA A 754 -33.17 8.59 10.13
CA ALA A 754 -32.15 8.97 11.10
C ALA A 754 -32.49 8.42 12.50
N TRP A 755 -31.45 8.14 13.28
CA TRP A 755 -31.54 7.77 14.69
C TRP A 755 -32.38 8.80 15.45
N SER A 756 -33.28 8.33 16.30
CA SER A 756 -34.01 9.18 17.25
C SER A 756 -33.80 8.68 18.68
N PRO A 757 -33.47 9.55 19.66
CA PRO A 757 -33.42 9.16 21.07
C PRO A 757 -34.83 8.97 21.68
N VAL A 758 -35.88 9.48 21.04
CA VAL A 758 -37.27 9.46 21.54
C VAL A 758 -37.84 8.04 21.56
N ALA A 759 -38.63 7.68 22.57
CA ALA A 759 -39.30 6.39 22.65
C ALA A 759 -40.20 6.15 21.42
N ASP A 760 -40.30 4.89 20.98
CA ASP A 760 -41.13 4.43 19.85
C ASP A 760 -40.84 5.09 18.49
N GLN A 761 -39.76 5.86 18.39
CA GLN A 761 -39.25 6.42 17.14
C GLN A 761 -38.20 5.49 16.53
N PRO A 762 -37.95 5.60 15.21
CA PRO A 762 -36.99 4.76 14.51
C PRO A 762 -35.60 4.81 15.15
N LYS A 763 -35.04 3.63 15.43
CA LYS A 763 -33.73 3.45 16.06
C LYS A 763 -32.71 3.01 15.02
N ARG A 764 -32.89 1.82 14.47
CA ARG A 764 -31.90 1.14 13.64
C ARG A 764 -32.55 0.56 12.41
N LEU A 765 -31.85 0.59 11.28
CA LEU A 765 -32.21 -0.25 10.15
C LEU A 765 -31.70 -1.68 10.41
N GLU A 766 -32.61 -2.63 10.48
CA GLU A 766 -32.30 -4.06 10.53
C GLU A 766 -31.91 -4.53 9.14
N LEU A 767 -30.70 -5.09 9.01
CA LEU A 767 -30.12 -5.58 7.77
C LEU A 767 -29.97 -7.10 7.86
N ASN A 768 -30.71 -7.83 7.02
CA ASN A 768 -30.76 -9.29 7.08
C ASN A 768 -30.84 -9.91 5.67
N ALA A 769 -30.69 -11.24 5.60
CA ALA A 769 -31.05 -12.01 4.42
C ALA A 769 -31.51 -13.42 4.81
N THR A 770 -32.44 -13.94 4.02
CA THR A 770 -32.64 -15.39 3.92
C THR A 770 -31.50 -16.00 3.09
N ALA A 771 -31.52 -17.31 2.85
CA ALA A 771 -30.59 -17.94 1.91
C ALA A 771 -30.67 -17.34 0.48
N THR A 772 -31.81 -16.74 0.10
CA THR A 772 -32.09 -16.33 -1.28
C THR A 772 -32.25 -14.83 -1.49
N ALA A 773 -32.63 -14.06 -0.48
CA ALA A 773 -32.94 -12.64 -0.64
C ALA A 773 -32.54 -11.81 0.58
N ALA A 774 -32.12 -10.57 0.33
CA ALA A 774 -31.85 -9.58 1.37
C ALA A 774 -33.10 -8.79 1.75
N SER A 775 -33.14 -8.30 2.98
CA SER A 775 -34.20 -7.44 3.49
C SER A 775 -33.63 -6.35 4.37
N ALA A 776 -34.33 -5.21 4.37
CA ALA A 776 -34.08 -4.10 5.28
C ALA A 776 -35.40 -3.62 5.88
N ALA A 777 -35.42 -3.36 7.18
CA ALA A 777 -36.59 -2.84 7.88
C ALA A 777 -36.18 -1.84 8.96
N MET A 778 -36.91 -0.73 9.09
CA MET A 778 -36.70 0.17 10.22
C MET A 778 -37.27 -0.44 11.48
N SER A 779 -36.46 -0.46 12.54
CA SER A 779 -36.82 -0.96 13.86
C SER A 779 -36.95 0.20 14.84
N VAL A 780 -37.97 0.16 15.68
CA VAL A 780 -38.14 1.05 16.84
C VAL A 780 -37.46 0.49 18.09
N ASN A 781 -36.95 -0.76 18.02
CA ASN A 781 -36.31 -1.42 19.13
C ASN A 781 -34.90 -0.88 19.37
N ASN A 782 -34.61 -0.62 20.64
CA ASN A 782 -33.29 -0.17 21.10
C ASN A 782 -32.54 -1.25 21.90
N ASN A 783 -33.14 -2.43 22.03
CA ASN A 783 -32.54 -3.59 22.66
C ASN A 783 -32.19 -4.63 21.59
N PRO A 784 -31.14 -5.44 21.80
CA PRO A 784 -30.84 -6.53 20.89
C PRO A 784 -32.02 -7.48 20.82
N THR A 785 -32.39 -7.88 19.60
CA THR A 785 -33.42 -8.89 19.36
C THR A 785 -33.01 -10.20 20.04
N PRO A 786 -33.91 -10.91 20.74
CA PRO A 786 -33.59 -12.22 21.31
C PRO A 786 -32.98 -13.14 20.25
N MET A 787 -31.90 -13.82 20.62
CA MET A 787 -31.21 -14.74 19.72
C MET A 787 -32.03 -16.03 19.58
N PRO A 788 -32.43 -16.43 18.35
CA PRO A 788 -33.29 -17.60 18.12
C PRO A 788 -32.63 -18.94 18.48
#